data_AF-A0AAV6QHA5-F1
#
_entry.id   AF-A0AAV6QHA5-F1
#
_cell.length_a   1.000
_cell.length_b   1.000
_cell.length_c   1.000
_cell.angle_alpha   90.00
_cell.angle_beta   90.00
_cell.angle_gamma   90.00
#
_symmetry.space_group_name_H-M   'P 1'
#
loop_
_entity.id
_entity.type
_entity.pdbx_description
1 polymer ?
#
loop_
_entity_poly.entity_id
_entity_poly.type
_entity_poly.pdbx_seq_one_letter_code
_entity_poly.pdbx_strand_id
1 'polypeptide(L)'
;MNISTRVKSRRTEANLGAERDHFDKQQLSSISKAINSTETPVKEKHARRIILGTHREKGAYTFWSYALGFPLAGSSILSWKFCHVLHKILRDGHHNVLQDCMRHHSTVVEVGKLWGNLHDRYGQLVAMYSKMLCTKMEFHNKHAEIPPNLEVTDEVLERTAGTDINNVFQLTVEVFDYMDAELRVAETVMRQLNSTIAITTLTSGQCRLAPLIQVIQDCSQLYHFTVKLLFKLHACLPADTLQGHRERFHDQFHSLKTFFNKARDMVYFKRLIQVPRLPDSPPNFLHAASLAKHVKPVVLMADEEPEQGDDDDDDPEPLIEVSDVPTSSMMQTQPQQVDIFDQAFGPPNGTFDDRDLQIESLKRDLELLRAELEKVKAEAHRYITQLKSQINSLEAELEEQRAQKQRALVENEQLRMELEAMRRRNLEHDSLQTTFFEAEQRAQATEQRYNKLKEKHTELVASHAELLRKSADTVRMLSATQQTQEEVERTKHQLSFEMDRIKQEADMRLEEQKFEMEKLKRELEEKMAEVMRMKANMQTSEMSKEQMNSSMTALQAEKERLMRSVSEKEAELSSLRQSAQLQQTSLQQEREKSSRELGELQGKLQEKVSHEGQLKQKLLDEQFALLQGTITEAENIIQDAVAKLDDPSHIRCTSSPDYLISRAEAALGSVDKVKKGHADYLRNMGDAGGLLRALTQFSHLTADTIINGSATAHMAPTDHADQLTENCKGCATQSLQYLRELKSKTTLQRADPAAVRVIIQKILYLGQELRPKGMDVRQEELGDLVDKEMAATSAAIEEAVRRIDEMMNQARKDTTGIKLEVNERILNSCTDLMMAIRMLIIASTDLQKEIVEGGRGAASIKEFYAKNSRWTEGLISAAKAVGWGATEMVESADKVVLHTGKYEELIVCSHEIAASTAQLVAASKVKADRSSKRLTILQQASRRVNEMAANVVGSTRTGLEHLEEKDTMDFSGLSLIKLKREEMESQVKVLELESQLENERLRLGELRKKHYDLAGVPLEQVSEGNGETSSPSHPGSMSPKPSKPALMKKPTLAQKPNILTKNPFK
;
A
#
# COMPACT_ATOMS: atom_id res chain seq x y z
N MET A 1 24.88 -73.80 12.05
CA MET A 1 24.04 -72.91 11.22
C MET A 1 23.70 -71.63 12.00
N ASN A 2 24.52 -70.57 12.01
CA ASN A 2 24.15 -69.33 12.75
C ASN A 2 24.86 -68.03 12.29
N ILE A 3 25.19 -67.90 11.00
CA ILE A 3 25.91 -66.73 10.45
C ILE A 3 24.98 -65.86 9.57
N SER A 4 24.08 -66.47 8.78
CA SER A 4 23.24 -65.72 7.82
C SER A 4 22.17 -64.83 8.47
N THR A 5 21.72 -65.14 9.69
CA THR A 5 20.75 -64.32 10.45
C THR A 5 21.40 -63.05 11.00
N ARG A 6 22.61 -63.16 11.53
CA ARG A 6 23.35 -62.03 12.14
C ARG A 6 23.79 -60.97 11.12
N VAL A 7 24.04 -61.36 9.87
CA VAL A 7 24.39 -60.45 8.77
C VAL A 7 23.14 -59.74 8.21
N LYS A 8 21.97 -60.41 8.17
CA LYS A 8 20.70 -59.75 7.82
C LYS A 8 20.31 -58.71 8.89
N SER A 9 20.37 -59.05 10.18
CA SER A 9 20.09 -58.12 11.28
C SER A 9 20.92 -56.83 11.17
N ARG A 10 22.24 -56.94 10.98
CA ARG A 10 23.13 -55.77 10.82
C ARG A 10 22.83 -54.90 9.59
N ARG A 11 22.34 -55.47 8.48
CA ARG A 11 21.91 -54.69 7.31
C ARG A 11 20.60 -53.96 7.57
N THR A 12 19.65 -54.61 8.24
CA THR A 12 18.39 -53.96 8.63
C THR A 12 18.63 -52.86 9.67
N GLU A 13 19.47 -53.10 10.68
CA GLU A 13 19.90 -52.11 11.67
C GLU A 13 20.61 -50.90 11.01
N ALA A 14 21.49 -51.14 10.03
CA ALA A 14 22.16 -50.06 9.31
C ALA A 14 21.20 -49.23 8.43
N ASN A 15 20.24 -49.87 7.76
CA ASN A 15 19.24 -49.16 6.96
C ASN A 15 18.27 -48.35 7.85
N LEU A 16 17.78 -48.94 8.95
CA LEU A 16 16.94 -48.24 9.94
C LEU A 16 17.68 -47.07 10.59
N GLY A 17 19.00 -47.21 10.81
CA GLY A 17 19.86 -46.11 11.24
C GLY A 17 19.94 -44.98 10.20
N ALA A 18 20.15 -45.32 8.93
CA ALA A 18 20.21 -44.33 7.85
C ALA A 18 18.88 -43.59 7.61
N GLU A 19 17.74 -44.30 7.71
CA GLU A 19 16.40 -43.71 7.63
C GLU A 19 16.11 -42.76 8.80
N ARG A 20 16.57 -43.13 10.01
CA ARG A 20 16.48 -42.27 11.20
C ARG A 20 17.37 -41.04 11.06
N ASP A 21 18.63 -41.19 10.67
CA ASP A 21 19.54 -40.06 10.43
C ASP A 21 19.01 -39.11 9.34
N HIS A 22 18.31 -39.63 8.33
CA HIS A 22 17.66 -38.82 7.30
C HIS A 22 16.46 -38.05 7.87
N PHE A 23 15.60 -38.72 8.65
CA PHE A 23 14.48 -38.08 9.35
C PHE A 23 14.95 -36.98 10.32
N ASP A 24 15.95 -37.26 11.15
CA ASP A 24 16.47 -36.31 12.14
C ASP A 24 17.07 -35.06 11.46
N LYS A 25 17.73 -35.22 10.31
CA LYS A 25 18.20 -34.10 9.47
C LYS A 25 17.05 -33.31 8.83
N GLN A 26 16.00 -33.98 8.37
CA GLN A 26 14.83 -33.34 7.77
C GLN A 26 14.00 -32.57 8.81
N GLN A 27 13.87 -33.12 10.02
CA GLN A 27 13.28 -32.46 11.18
C GLN A 27 14.11 -31.25 11.59
N LEU A 28 15.43 -31.40 11.79
CA LEU A 28 16.34 -30.29 12.09
C LEU A 28 16.21 -29.16 11.06
N SER A 29 16.23 -29.48 9.76
CA SER A 29 16.06 -28.48 8.70
C SER A 29 14.71 -27.73 8.81
N SER A 30 13.64 -28.43 9.18
CA SER A 30 12.31 -27.84 9.35
C SER A 30 12.22 -26.99 10.63
N ILE A 31 12.78 -27.47 11.74
CA ILE A 31 12.85 -26.76 13.03
C ILE A 31 13.65 -25.47 12.90
N SER A 32 14.85 -25.50 12.30
CA SER A 32 15.67 -24.30 12.07
C SER A 32 15.07 -23.32 11.04
N LYS A 33 14.27 -23.81 10.08
CA LYS A 33 13.55 -22.94 9.13
C LYS A 33 12.28 -22.33 9.71
N ALA A 34 11.67 -22.97 10.72
CA ALA A 34 10.53 -22.43 11.47
C ALA A 34 10.97 -21.46 12.57
N ILE A 35 11.93 -21.87 13.41
CA ILE A 35 12.44 -21.12 14.56
C ILE A 35 13.77 -20.47 14.18
N ASN A 36 13.70 -19.21 13.74
CA ASN A 36 14.84 -18.39 13.39
C ASN A 36 14.61 -16.91 13.77
N SER A 37 15.67 -16.10 13.73
CA SER A 37 15.65 -14.70 14.15
C SER A 37 15.09 -13.71 13.11
N THR A 38 14.58 -14.16 11.96
CA THR A 38 14.01 -13.25 10.94
C THR A 38 12.59 -12.82 11.32
N GLU A 39 12.23 -11.54 11.15
CA GLU A 39 10.90 -11.02 11.53
C GLU A 39 9.81 -11.34 10.45
N THR A 40 9.60 -12.62 10.18
CA THR A 40 8.64 -13.15 9.20
C THR A 40 7.78 -14.25 9.80
N PRO A 41 6.51 -14.43 9.36
CA PRO A 41 5.67 -15.53 9.85
C PRO A 41 6.33 -16.89 9.64
N VAL A 42 5.98 -17.86 10.49
CA VAL A 42 6.43 -19.24 10.37
C VAL A 42 5.77 -19.85 9.13
N LYS A 43 6.55 -20.41 8.20
CA LYS A 43 6.00 -21.06 7.00
C LYS A 43 5.30 -22.37 7.39
N GLU A 44 4.01 -22.49 7.06
CA GLU A 44 3.19 -23.65 7.43
C GLU A 44 3.80 -24.98 6.96
N LYS A 45 4.43 -25.04 5.77
CA LYS A 45 5.12 -26.26 5.30
C LYS A 45 6.21 -26.78 6.25
N HIS A 46 6.85 -25.91 7.04
CA HIS A 46 7.82 -26.33 8.04
C HIS A 46 7.14 -26.70 9.36
N ALA A 47 6.14 -25.94 9.81
CA ALA A 47 5.35 -26.31 11.00
C ALA A 47 4.65 -27.67 10.83
N ARG A 48 4.00 -27.92 9.69
CA ARG A 48 3.36 -29.20 9.32
C ARG A 48 4.36 -30.36 9.30
N ARG A 49 5.58 -30.16 8.78
CA ARG A 49 6.64 -31.19 8.82
C ARG A 49 7.10 -31.51 10.25
N ILE A 50 7.12 -30.54 11.16
CA ILE A 50 7.45 -30.76 12.58
C ILE A 50 6.32 -31.51 13.27
N ILE A 51 5.06 -31.10 13.08
CA ILE A 51 3.87 -31.78 13.60
C ILE A 51 3.82 -33.26 13.14
N LEU A 52 3.96 -33.51 11.83
CA LEU A 52 4.04 -34.87 11.28
C LEU A 52 5.24 -35.65 11.82
N GLY A 53 6.34 -34.95 12.12
CA GLY A 53 7.48 -35.49 12.85
C GLY A 53 7.07 -36.08 14.20
N THR A 54 6.30 -35.34 15.00
CA THR A 54 5.84 -35.81 16.32
C THR A 54 4.99 -37.07 16.25
N HIS A 55 4.15 -37.20 15.21
CA HIS A 55 3.35 -38.41 14.96
C HIS A 55 4.21 -39.59 14.52
N ARG A 56 5.26 -39.36 13.71
CA ARG A 56 6.21 -40.41 13.29
C ARG A 56 7.08 -40.91 14.46
N GLU A 57 7.51 -40.04 15.36
CA GLU A 57 8.32 -40.42 16.54
C GLU A 57 7.51 -40.77 17.80
N LYS A 58 6.18 -40.59 17.76
CA LYS A 58 5.24 -40.79 18.88
C LYS A 58 5.50 -39.92 20.11
N GLY A 59 6.02 -38.72 19.93
CA GLY A 59 6.38 -37.75 20.98
C GLY A 59 6.92 -36.45 20.39
N ALA A 60 7.54 -35.59 21.19
CA ALA A 60 8.23 -34.38 20.73
C ALA A 60 9.75 -34.44 20.97
N TYR A 61 10.33 -35.65 21.03
CA TYR A 61 11.71 -35.87 21.40
C TYR A 61 12.70 -35.13 20.49
N THR A 62 12.54 -35.27 19.16
CA THR A 62 13.43 -34.61 18.20
C THR A 62 13.27 -33.10 18.27
N PHE A 63 12.04 -32.59 18.41
CA PHE A 63 11.78 -31.16 18.63
C PHE A 63 12.54 -30.62 19.84
N TRP A 64 12.37 -31.22 21.02
CA TRP A 64 13.01 -30.75 22.25
C TRP A 64 14.55 -30.91 22.23
N SER A 65 15.07 -31.97 21.60
CA SER A 65 16.51 -32.19 21.47
C SER A 65 17.23 -31.02 20.76
N TYR A 66 16.56 -30.38 19.80
CA TYR A 66 17.08 -29.20 19.09
C TYR A 66 16.61 -27.88 19.71
N ALA A 67 15.39 -27.82 20.25
CA ALA A 67 14.83 -26.58 20.80
C ALA A 67 15.64 -26.05 22.00
N LEU A 68 16.19 -26.95 22.84
CA LEU A 68 17.10 -26.60 23.94
C LEU A 68 18.43 -26.01 23.47
N GLY A 69 18.84 -26.25 22.22
CA GLY A 69 20.05 -25.69 21.62
C GLY A 69 19.90 -24.27 21.08
N PHE A 70 18.68 -23.71 21.02
CA PHE A 70 18.48 -22.34 20.54
C PHE A 70 18.95 -21.30 21.56
N PRO A 71 19.60 -20.20 21.12
CA PRO A 71 19.94 -19.07 21.97
C PRO A 71 18.69 -18.20 22.26
N LEU A 72 17.67 -18.77 22.90
CA LEU A 72 16.40 -18.11 23.18
C LEU A 72 16.59 -16.81 23.98
N ALA A 73 17.55 -16.78 24.91
CA ALA A 73 17.92 -15.58 25.65
C ALA A 73 18.52 -14.44 24.80
N GLY A 74 19.05 -14.75 23.61
CA GLY A 74 19.68 -13.77 22.72
C GLY A 74 18.74 -13.15 21.68
N SER A 75 17.51 -13.66 21.52
CA SER A 75 16.57 -13.14 20.53
C SER A 75 15.11 -13.37 20.95
N SER A 76 14.38 -12.27 21.14
CA SER A 76 12.96 -12.29 21.49
C SER A 76 12.08 -12.73 20.31
N ILE A 77 12.47 -12.44 19.06
CA ILE A 77 11.82 -12.98 17.85
C ILE A 77 11.98 -14.51 17.78
N LEU A 78 13.19 -15.03 18.06
CA LEU A 78 13.44 -16.47 18.11
C LEU A 78 12.57 -17.14 19.19
N SER A 79 12.50 -16.54 20.37
CA SER A 79 11.64 -17.00 21.47
C SER A 79 10.15 -16.93 21.11
N TRP A 80 9.70 -15.88 20.42
CA TRP A 80 8.32 -15.74 19.96
C TRP A 80 7.93 -16.84 18.96
N LYS A 81 8.81 -17.15 18.00
CA LYS A 81 8.59 -18.27 17.07
C LYS A 81 8.66 -19.63 17.77
N PHE A 82 9.53 -19.79 18.77
CA PHE A 82 9.56 -20.99 19.61
C PHE A 82 8.22 -21.19 20.33
N CYS A 83 7.69 -20.18 21.01
CA CYS A 83 6.37 -20.24 21.65
C CYS A 83 5.24 -20.58 20.64
N HIS A 84 5.28 -19.97 19.44
CA HIS A 84 4.31 -20.25 18.39
C HIS A 84 4.35 -21.70 17.87
N VAL A 85 5.54 -22.21 17.57
CA VAL A 85 5.73 -23.59 17.10
C VAL A 85 5.39 -24.59 18.20
N LEU A 86 5.77 -24.30 19.46
CA LEU A 86 5.37 -25.10 20.62
C LEU A 86 3.85 -25.12 20.81
N HIS A 87 3.15 -24.00 20.59
CA HIS A 87 1.68 -23.99 20.62
C HIS A 87 1.10 -24.91 19.54
N LYS A 88 1.54 -24.79 18.28
CA LYS A 88 1.07 -25.66 17.18
C LYS A 88 1.37 -27.14 17.44
N ILE A 89 2.54 -27.46 17.99
CA ILE A 89 2.92 -28.84 18.35
C ILE A 89 2.06 -29.38 19.51
N LEU A 90 1.80 -28.59 20.55
CA LEU A 90 0.87 -28.97 21.60
C LEU A 90 -0.51 -29.25 21.03
N ARG A 91 -1.03 -28.37 20.16
CA ARG A 91 -2.39 -28.45 19.62
C ARG A 91 -2.59 -29.64 18.67
N ASP A 92 -1.73 -29.79 17.66
CA ASP A 92 -1.97 -30.69 16.51
C ASP A 92 -0.98 -31.90 16.47
N GLY A 93 -0.06 -31.99 17.43
CA GLY A 93 0.94 -33.07 17.53
C GLY A 93 0.42 -34.38 18.13
N HIS A 94 1.31 -35.36 18.27
CA HIS A 94 0.98 -36.67 18.86
C HIS A 94 0.54 -36.53 20.32
N HIS A 95 -0.40 -37.35 20.80
CA HIS A 95 -0.94 -37.23 22.18
C HIS A 95 0.11 -37.26 23.31
N ASN A 96 1.25 -37.94 23.11
CA ASN A 96 2.37 -37.94 24.08
C ASN A 96 3.15 -36.63 24.16
N VAL A 97 3.00 -35.72 23.19
CA VAL A 97 3.70 -34.43 23.15
C VAL A 97 3.53 -33.64 24.45
N LEU A 98 2.34 -33.71 25.07
CA LEU A 98 2.07 -33.06 26.35
C LEU A 98 3.04 -33.54 27.45
N GLN A 99 3.31 -34.85 27.55
CA GLN A 99 4.23 -35.40 28.54
C GLN A 99 5.67 -34.94 28.29
N ASP A 100 6.11 -34.90 27.02
CA ASP A 100 7.44 -34.39 26.67
C ASP A 100 7.57 -32.90 26.97
N CYS A 101 6.55 -32.10 26.65
CA CYS A 101 6.53 -30.67 27.00
C CYS A 101 6.57 -30.47 28.51
N MET A 102 5.82 -31.26 29.29
CA MET A 102 5.83 -31.17 30.77
C MET A 102 7.21 -31.41 31.38
N ARG A 103 8.06 -32.26 30.77
CA ARG A 103 9.47 -32.43 31.19
C ARG A 103 10.31 -31.16 31.03
N HIS A 104 9.91 -30.27 30.13
CA HIS A 104 10.58 -29.00 29.84
C HIS A 104 9.78 -27.77 30.32
N HIS A 105 8.77 -27.97 31.18
CA HIS A 105 7.93 -26.89 31.71
C HIS A 105 8.75 -25.80 32.42
N SER A 106 9.74 -26.18 33.23
CA SER A 106 10.65 -25.23 33.90
C SER A 106 11.38 -24.31 32.91
N THR A 107 11.83 -24.85 31.78
CA THR A 107 12.51 -24.08 30.73
C THR A 107 11.57 -23.04 30.09
N VAL A 108 10.29 -23.39 29.86
CA VAL A 108 9.29 -22.43 29.33
C VAL A 108 9.01 -21.32 30.35
N VAL A 109 8.90 -21.66 31.63
CA VAL A 109 8.76 -20.69 32.74
C VAL A 109 9.99 -19.78 32.83
N GLU A 110 11.20 -20.31 32.69
CA GLU A 110 12.45 -19.53 32.73
C GLU A 110 12.57 -18.56 31.55
N VAL A 111 12.24 -18.99 30.32
CA VAL A 111 12.17 -18.12 29.14
C VAL A 111 11.16 -16.99 29.37
N GLY A 112 9.99 -17.29 29.92
CA GLY A 112 8.98 -16.28 30.26
C GLY A 112 9.45 -15.27 31.31
N LYS A 113 10.08 -15.73 32.39
CA LYS A 113 10.66 -14.87 33.45
C LYS A 113 11.79 -13.99 32.94
N LEU A 114 12.68 -14.54 32.11
CA LEU A 114 13.80 -13.81 31.51
C LEU A 114 13.28 -12.61 30.70
N TRP A 115 12.38 -12.87 29.75
CA TRP A 115 11.85 -11.82 28.89
C TRP A 115 10.89 -10.86 29.61
N GLY A 116 10.22 -11.30 30.67
CA GLY A 116 9.37 -10.44 31.50
C GLY A 116 10.12 -9.36 32.29
N ASN A 117 11.43 -9.55 32.54
CA ASN A 117 12.29 -8.57 33.19
C ASN A 117 12.93 -7.57 32.20
N LEU A 118 12.77 -7.78 30.89
CA LEU A 118 13.40 -6.99 29.83
C LEU A 118 12.37 -6.08 29.15
N HIS A 119 12.71 -4.80 28.98
CA HIS A 119 11.84 -3.80 28.35
C HIS A 119 11.87 -3.88 26.81
N ASP A 120 11.81 -5.09 26.25
CA ASP A 120 11.70 -5.33 24.81
C ASP A 120 10.24 -5.57 24.37
N ARG A 121 9.89 -5.12 23.16
CA ARG A 121 8.52 -5.24 22.64
C ARG A 121 8.12 -6.71 22.45
N TYR A 122 8.97 -7.49 21.77
CA TYR A 122 8.74 -8.93 21.64
C TYR A 122 8.98 -9.66 22.97
N GLY A 123 9.92 -9.19 23.81
CA GLY A 123 10.11 -9.71 25.17
C GLY A 123 8.83 -9.73 26.00
N GLN A 124 8.08 -8.63 26.01
CA GLN A 124 6.77 -8.57 26.67
C GLN A 124 5.77 -9.60 26.08
N LEU A 125 5.74 -9.76 24.75
CA LEU A 125 4.88 -10.74 24.09
C LEU A 125 5.26 -12.19 24.46
N VAL A 126 6.56 -12.50 24.48
CA VAL A 126 7.10 -13.81 24.88
C VAL A 126 6.79 -14.11 26.35
N ALA A 127 6.95 -13.15 27.25
CA ALA A 127 6.63 -13.32 28.66
C ALA A 127 5.16 -13.71 28.87
N MET A 128 4.25 -13.08 28.12
CA MET A 128 2.83 -13.42 28.16
C MET A 128 2.52 -14.77 27.53
N TYR A 129 3.12 -15.08 26.38
CA TYR A 129 2.89 -16.33 25.65
C TYR A 129 3.45 -17.54 26.42
N SER A 130 4.68 -17.47 26.94
CA SER A 130 5.23 -18.53 27.80
C SER A 130 4.34 -18.79 29.01
N LYS A 131 3.78 -17.75 29.65
CA LYS A 131 2.83 -17.94 30.76
C LYS A 131 1.56 -18.67 30.32
N MET A 132 0.96 -18.27 29.20
CA MET A 132 -0.22 -18.96 28.65
C MET A 132 0.07 -20.43 28.30
N LEU A 133 1.23 -20.72 27.69
CA LEU A 133 1.64 -22.10 27.39
C LEU A 133 1.80 -22.95 28.66
N CYS A 134 2.32 -22.37 29.74
CA CYS A 134 2.37 -23.05 31.04
C CYS A 134 0.95 -23.36 31.55
N THR A 135 0.03 -22.38 31.54
CA THR A 135 -1.37 -22.59 31.94
C THR A 135 -2.07 -23.67 31.09
N LYS A 136 -1.87 -23.66 29.76
CA LYS A 136 -2.34 -24.71 28.83
C LYS A 136 -1.80 -26.08 29.23
N MET A 137 -0.49 -26.20 29.43
CA MET A 137 0.16 -27.47 29.79
C MET A 137 -0.31 -27.99 31.16
N GLU A 138 -0.40 -27.12 32.17
CA GLU A 138 -0.91 -27.46 33.51
C GLU A 138 -2.38 -27.91 33.47
N PHE A 139 -3.23 -27.23 32.71
CA PHE A 139 -4.63 -27.58 32.51
C PHE A 139 -4.78 -28.97 31.89
N HIS A 140 -4.13 -29.24 30.75
CA HIS A 140 -4.25 -30.54 30.06
C HIS A 140 -3.54 -31.68 30.81
N ASN A 141 -2.50 -31.39 31.60
CA ASN A 141 -1.88 -32.40 32.47
C ASN A 141 -2.79 -32.78 33.65
N LYS A 142 -3.64 -31.87 34.12
CA LYS A 142 -4.67 -32.14 35.14
C LYS A 142 -5.90 -32.83 34.55
N HIS A 143 -6.33 -32.40 33.37
CA HIS A 143 -7.54 -32.86 32.67
C HIS A 143 -7.19 -33.62 31.39
N ALA A 144 -6.50 -34.76 31.53
CA ALA A 144 -5.98 -35.55 30.40
C ALA A 144 -7.06 -36.09 29.44
N GLU A 145 -8.33 -36.09 29.86
CA GLU A 145 -9.50 -36.41 29.03
C GLU A 145 -9.81 -35.32 27.99
N ILE A 146 -9.37 -34.08 28.23
CA ILE A 146 -9.50 -32.95 27.31
C ILE A 146 -8.18 -32.81 26.54
N PRO A 147 -8.13 -33.15 25.23
CA PRO A 147 -6.91 -33.03 24.43
C PRO A 147 -6.48 -31.56 24.27
N PRO A 148 -5.19 -31.29 24.02
CA PRO A 148 -4.65 -29.94 23.85
C PRO A 148 -5.24 -29.09 22.70
N ASN A 149 -6.01 -29.65 21.76
CA ASN A 149 -6.77 -28.88 20.77
C ASN A 149 -8.15 -28.43 21.26
N LEU A 150 -8.56 -28.83 22.47
CA LEU A 150 -9.84 -28.52 23.11
C LEU A 150 -11.07 -29.03 22.33
N GLU A 151 -10.87 -29.89 21.33
CA GLU A 151 -11.95 -30.43 20.50
C GLU A 151 -12.55 -31.69 21.15
N VAL A 152 -13.50 -31.47 22.08
CA VAL A 152 -14.29 -32.53 22.71
C VAL A 152 -15.79 -32.39 22.46
N THR A 153 -16.49 -33.50 22.62
CA THR A 153 -17.95 -33.56 22.73
C THR A 153 -18.43 -33.11 24.10
N ASP A 154 -19.65 -32.58 24.18
CA ASP A 154 -20.28 -32.15 25.43
C ASP A 154 -20.29 -33.24 26.51
N GLU A 155 -20.52 -34.51 26.13
CA GLU A 155 -20.50 -35.66 27.04
C GLU A 155 -19.14 -35.88 27.73
N VAL A 156 -18.03 -35.57 27.04
CA VAL A 156 -16.68 -35.70 27.61
C VAL A 156 -16.43 -34.56 28.58
N LEU A 157 -16.77 -33.32 28.22
CA LEU A 157 -16.70 -32.17 29.13
C LEU A 157 -17.55 -32.39 30.40
N GLU A 158 -18.77 -32.91 30.25
CA GLU A 158 -19.67 -33.18 31.37
C GLU A 158 -19.17 -34.32 32.27
N ARG A 159 -18.45 -35.31 31.70
CA ARG A 159 -17.76 -36.40 32.41
C ARG A 159 -16.53 -35.89 33.17
N THR A 160 -15.65 -35.11 32.54
CA THR A 160 -14.47 -34.50 33.17
C THR A 160 -14.85 -33.55 34.30
N ALA A 161 -15.94 -32.80 34.15
CA ALA A 161 -16.51 -31.97 35.21
C ALA A 161 -17.06 -32.79 36.40
N GLY A 162 -17.39 -34.06 36.18
CA GLY A 162 -17.93 -34.97 37.18
C GLY A 162 -19.33 -34.61 37.69
N THR A 163 -19.75 -35.29 38.76
CA THR A 163 -21.02 -35.07 39.47
C THR A 163 -20.86 -34.23 40.75
N ASP A 164 -19.65 -34.14 41.30
CA ASP A 164 -19.35 -33.27 42.44
C ASP A 164 -19.32 -31.80 42.00
N ILE A 165 -20.17 -30.98 42.63
CA ILE A 165 -20.28 -29.55 42.37
C ILE A 165 -18.94 -28.83 42.59
N ASN A 166 -18.10 -29.28 43.52
CA ASN A 166 -16.77 -28.71 43.75
C ASN A 166 -15.85 -28.91 42.54
N ASN A 167 -15.94 -30.05 41.86
CA ASN A 167 -15.15 -30.33 40.65
C ASN A 167 -15.65 -29.50 39.47
N VAL A 168 -16.97 -29.36 39.30
CA VAL A 168 -17.57 -28.48 38.28
C VAL A 168 -17.13 -27.02 38.52
N PHE A 169 -17.15 -26.56 39.77
CA PHE A 169 -16.75 -25.21 40.15
C PHE A 169 -15.25 -24.98 39.86
N GLN A 170 -14.39 -25.89 40.31
CA GLN A 170 -12.94 -25.79 40.10
C GLN A 170 -12.57 -25.83 38.61
N LEU A 171 -13.17 -26.73 37.82
CA LEU A 171 -12.97 -26.77 36.36
C LEU A 171 -13.45 -25.48 35.68
N THR A 172 -14.54 -24.88 36.15
CA THR A 172 -15.03 -23.60 35.61
C THR A 172 -14.03 -22.47 35.85
N VAL A 173 -13.44 -22.40 37.06
CA VAL A 173 -12.38 -21.43 37.38
C VAL A 173 -11.13 -21.66 36.53
N GLU A 174 -10.73 -22.91 36.30
CA GLU A 174 -9.55 -23.25 35.49
C GLU A 174 -9.75 -22.94 34.01
N VAL A 175 -10.95 -23.16 33.46
CA VAL A 175 -11.32 -22.72 32.10
C VAL A 175 -11.33 -21.19 32.00
N PHE A 176 -11.80 -20.48 33.04
CA PHE A 176 -11.70 -19.02 33.09
C PHE A 176 -10.25 -18.52 33.12
N ASP A 177 -9.38 -19.13 33.93
CA ASP A 177 -7.96 -18.74 34.04
C ASP A 177 -7.21 -18.96 32.72
N TYR A 178 -7.54 -20.03 32.00
CA TYR A 178 -6.99 -20.32 30.67
C TYR A 178 -7.50 -19.31 29.63
N MET A 179 -8.80 -19.01 29.59
CA MET A 179 -9.35 -17.96 28.71
C MET A 179 -8.70 -16.58 28.96
N ASP A 180 -8.46 -16.22 30.23
CA ASP A 180 -7.78 -14.95 30.57
C ASP A 180 -6.31 -14.93 30.11
N ALA A 181 -5.64 -16.09 30.08
CA ALA A 181 -4.27 -16.19 29.58
C ALA A 181 -4.20 -15.99 28.06
N GLU A 182 -5.09 -16.66 27.31
CA GLU A 182 -5.25 -16.53 25.86
C GLU A 182 -5.61 -15.09 25.45
N LEU A 183 -6.67 -14.53 26.03
CA LEU A 183 -7.14 -13.17 25.75
C LEU A 183 -6.07 -12.10 26.03
N ARG A 184 -5.23 -12.29 27.05
CA ARG A 184 -4.15 -11.36 27.40
C ARG A 184 -2.98 -11.40 26.41
N VAL A 185 -2.70 -12.56 25.79
CA VAL A 185 -1.77 -12.64 24.65
C VAL A 185 -2.35 -11.86 23.46
N ALA A 186 -3.62 -12.12 23.09
CA ALA A 186 -4.30 -11.41 22.02
C ALA A 186 -4.31 -9.89 22.23
N GLU A 187 -4.69 -9.43 23.43
CA GLU A 187 -4.76 -8.01 23.76
C GLU A 187 -3.38 -7.34 23.64
N THR A 188 -2.32 -7.99 24.15
CA THR A 188 -0.96 -7.42 24.10
C THR A 188 -0.43 -7.33 22.67
N VAL A 189 -0.65 -8.35 21.83
CA VAL A 189 -0.30 -8.31 20.40
C VAL A 189 -1.06 -7.21 19.68
N MET A 190 -2.38 -7.14 19.87
CA MET A 190 -3.26 -6.14 19.25
C MET A 190 -2.86 -4.71 19.66
N ARG A 191 -2.50 -4.49 20.94
CA ARG A 191 -2.06 -3.19 21.47
C ARG A 191 -0.74 -2.73 20.86
N GLN A 192 0.19 -3.64 20.54
CA GLN A 192 1.48 -3.28 19.94
C GLN A 192 1.41 -2.98 18.43
N LEU A 193 0.30 -3.28 17.74
CA LEU A 193 0.16 -3.14 16.27
C LEU A 193 -0.44 -1.81 15.78
N ASN A 194 -0.82 -0.88 16.66
CA ASN A 194 -1.19 0.52 16.38
C ASN A 194 -2.04 0.78 15.10
N SER A 195 -3.30 0.31 15.11
CA SER A 195 -4.49 0.76 14.33
C SER A 195 -4.41 1.06 12.83
N THR A 196 -3.25 0.95 12.19
CA THR A 196 -3.02 1.39 10.81
C THR A 196 -2.98 0.15 9.92
N ILE A 197 -3.89 0.06 8.96
CA ILE A 197 -4.07 -1.12 8.09
C ILE A 197 -2.77 -1.51 7.37
N ALA A 198 -1.89 -0.54 7.07
CA ALA A 198 -0.58 -0.78 6.47
C ALA A 198 0.38 -1.66 7.31
N ILE A 199 0.25 -1.68 8.65
CA ILE A 199 1.15 -2.44 9.53
C ILE A 199 0.78 -3.93 9.54
N THR A 200 -0.50 -4.28 9.43
CA THR A 200 -0.97 -5.67 9.44
C THR A 200 -0.69 -6.41 8.12
N THR A 201 -0.40 -5.69 7.05
CA THR A 201 0.04 -6.24 5.76
C THR A 201 1.56 -6.47 5.65
N LEU A 202 2.38 -5.89 6.52
CA LEU A 202 3.83 -6.12 6.54
C LEU A 202 4.17 -7.50 7.08
N THR A 203 5.22 -8.13 6.56
CA THR A 203 5.72 -9.45 7.02
C THR A 203 6.07 -9.47 8.51
N SER A 204 6.57 -8.36 9.06
CA SER A 204 6.82 -8.18 10.49
C SER A 204 5.54 -8.07 11.34
N GLY A 205 4.48 -7.45 10.79
CA GLY A 205 3.14 -7.45 11.40
C GLY A 205 2.52 -8.85 11.40
N GLN A 206 2.62 -9.55 10.27
CA GLN A 206 2.17 -10.95 10.13
C GLN A 206 2.92 -11.89 11.08
N CYS A 207 4.22 -11.68 11.32
CA CYS A 207 4.99 -12.44 12.32
C CYS A 207 4.43 -12.29 13.75
N ARG A 208 3.80 -11.15 14.09
CA ARG A 208 3.11 -10.94 15.38
C ARG A 208 1.68 -11.52 15.36
N LEU A 209 0.99 -11.46 14.23
CA LEU A 209 -0.39 -11.93 14.09
C LEU A 209 -0.53 -13.45 13.98
N ALA A 210 0.45 -14.15 13.39
CA ALA A 210 0.37 -15.59 13.12
C ALA A 210 -0.04 -16.45 14.34
N PRO A 211 0.50 -16.25 15.55
CA PRO A 211 0.14 -17.10 16.69
C PRO A 211 -1.28 -16.87 17.22
N LEU A 212 -1.91 -15.73 16.88
CA LEU A 212 -3.29 -15.47 17.26
C LEU A 212 -4.29 -16.40 16.55
N ILE A 213 -3.87 -17.13 15.51
CA ILE A 213 -4.70 -18.19 14.91
C ILE A 213 -5.00 -19.27 15.94
N GLN A 214 -4.00 -19.74 16.69
CA GLN A 214 -4.18 -20.75 17.74
C GLN A 214 -4.98 -20.18 18.91
N VAL A 215 -4.71 -18.93 19.30
CA VAL A 215 -5.49 -18.21 20.33
C VAL A 215 -6.98 -18.13 19.95
N ILE A 216 -7.31 -17.87 18.68
CA ILE A 216 -8.70 -17.84 18.18
C ILE A 216 -9.34 -19.23 18.24
N GLN A 217 -8.62 -20.28 17.84
CA GLN A 217 -9.07 -21.67 17.92
C GLN A 217 -9.40 -22.07 19.37
N ASP A 218 -8.48 -21.81 20.29
CA ASP A 218 -8.61 -22.19 21.71
C ASP A 218 -9.69 -21.39 22.42
N CYS A 219 -9.73 -20.05 22.27
CA CYS A 219 -10.80 -19.22 22.81
C CYS A 219 -12.20 -19.64 22.30
N SER A 220 -12.31 -20.15 21.07
CA SER A 220 -13.57 -20.62 20.50
C SER A 220 -14.13 -21.82 21.28
N GLN A 221 -13.25 -22.77 21.67
CA GLN A 221 -13.64 -23.94 22.47
C GLN A 221 -13.84 -23.57 23.95
N LEU A 222 -12.93 -22.79 24.53
CA LEU A 222 -13.01 -22.36 25.93
C LEU A 222 -14.31 -21.60 26.20
N TYR A 223 -14.77 -20.72 25.29
CA TYR A 223 -16.04 -20.02 25.43
C TYR A 223 -17.24 -20.99 25.51
N HIS A 224 -17.27 -22.02 24.66
CA HIS A 224 -18.30 -23.07 24.70
C HIS A 224 -18.26 -23.83 26.03
N PHE A 225 -17.07 -24.18 26.51
CA PHE A 225 -16.90 -24.84 27.81
C PHE A 225 -17.43 -23.97 28.95
N THR A 226 -17.06 -22.69 28.99
CA THR A 226 -17.50 -21.76 30.03
C THR A 226 -19.03 -21.63 30.06
N VAL A 227 -19.68 -21.52 28.90
CA VAL A 227 -21.15 -21.45 28.84
C VAL A 227 -21.78 -22.73 29.38
N LYS A 228 -21.33 -23.91 28.92
CA LYS A 228 -21.82 -25.22 29.39
C LYS A 228 -21.66 -25.40 30.89
N LEU A 229 -20.45 -25.18 31.41
CA LEU A 229 -20.14 -25.36 32.83
C LEU A 229 -20.90 -24.36 33.71
N LEU A 230 -21.05 -23.11 33.28
CA LEU A 230 -21.77 -22.09 34.06
C LEU A 230 -23.29 -22.34 34.10
N PHE A 231 -23.90 -22.90 33.04
CA PHE A 231 -25.27 -23.43 33.12
C PHE A 231 -25.36 -24.64 34.06
N LYS A 232 -24.39 -25.56 34.05
CA LYS A 232 -24.35 -26.71 34.98
C LYS A 232 -24.24 -26.26 36.44
N LEU A 233 -23.45 -25.22 36.73
CA LEU A 233 -23.39 -24.60 38.07
C LEU A 233 -24.71 -23.94 38.46
N HIS A 234 -25.35 -23.18 37.56
CA HIS A 234 -26.65 -22.54 37.82
C HIS A 234 -27.80 -23.53 38.01
N ALA A 235 -27.67 -24.77 37.54
CA ALA A 235 -28.62 -25.86 37.84
C ALA A 235 -28.45 -26.45 39.25
N CYS A 236 -27.30 -26.24 39.89
CA CYS A 236 -26.94 -26.87 41.17
C CYS A 236 -26.71 -25.89 42.34
N LEU A 237 -26.56 -24.58 42.07
CA LEU A 237 -26.20 -23.55 43.07
C LEU A 237 -27.10 -22.30 42.96
N PRO A 238 -27.33 -21.58 44.09
CA PRO A 238 -28.05 -20.31 44.08
C PRO A 238 -27.38 -19.25 43.20
N ALA A 239 -28.20 -18.38 42.60
CA ALA A 239 -27.72 -17.33 41.69
C ALA A 239 -26.73 -16.35 42.34
N ASP A 240 -26.90 -16.07 43.63
CA ASP A 240 -26.07 -15.13 44.39
C ASP A 240 -24.64 -15.68 44.59
N THR A 241 -24.51 -16.99 44.83
CA THR A 241 -23.21 -17.69 44.94
C THR A 241 -22.39 -17.59 43.65
N LEU A 242 -23.06 -17.48 42.50
CA LEU A 242 -22.44 -17.41 41.16
C LEU A 242 -22.33 -15.98 40.61
N GLN A 243 -22.55 -14.93 41.41
CA GLN A 243 -22.43 -13.54 40.95
C GLN A 243 -21.06 -13.26 40.33
N GLY A 244 -19.96 -13.53 41.05
CA GLY A 244 -18.61 -13.30 40.53
C GLY A 244 -18.24 -14.12 39.29
N HIS A 245 -18.89 -15.28 39.08
CA HIS A 245 -18.71 -16.07 37.85
C HIS A 245 -19.40 -15.41 36.66
N ARG A 246 -20.60 -14.86 36.87
CA ARG A 246 -21.33 -14.09 35.85
C ARG A 246 -20.62 -12.79 35.48
N GLU A 247 -20.04 -12.10 36.47
CA GLU A 247 -19.22 -10.90 36.26
C GLU A 247 -17.95 -11.23 35.46
N ARG A 248 -17.16 -12.23 35.88
CA ARG A 248 -15.96 -12.65 35.14
C ARG A 248 -16.27 -13.12 33.71
N PHE A 249 -17.36 -13.86 33.52
CA PHE A 249 -17.83 -14.24 32.18
C PHE A 249 -18.23 -13.03 31.33
N HIS A 250 -18.86 -12.02 31.91
CA HIS A 250 -19.27 -10.81 31.20
C HIS A 250 -18.04 -10.07 30.64
N ASP A 251 -17.01 -9.87 31.46
CA ASP A 251 -15.76 -9.21 31.05
C ASP A 251 -15.03 -10.01 29.98
N GLN A 252 -14.94 -11.33 30.12
CA GLN A 252 -14.35 -12.21 29.11
C GLN A 252 -15.15 -12.22 27.80
N PHE A 253 -16.49 -12.27 27.87
CA PHE A 253 -17.35 -12.23 26.69
C PHE A 253 -17.15 -10.95 25.89
N HIS A 254 -17.10 -9.79 26.55
CA HIS A 254 -16.88 -8.51 25.88
C HIS A 254 -15.45 -8.37 25.34
N SER A 255 -14.45 -8.88 26.05
CA SER A 255 -13.05 -8.95 25.60
C SER A 255 -12.92 -9.84 24.36
N LEU A 256 -13.51 -11.04 24.39
CA LEU A 256 -13.51 -12.00 23.29
C LEU A 256 -14.28 -11.50 22.07
N LYS A 257 -15.48 -10.92 22.26
CA LYS A 257 -16.27 -10.30 21.18
C LYS A 257 -15.50 -9.16 20.51
N THR A 258 -14.79 -8.34 21.31
CA THR A 258 -13.91 -7.28 20.79
C THR A 258 -12.73 -7.84 20.01
N PHE A 259 -12.09 -8.91 20.50
CA PHE A 259 -10.98 -9.58 19.82
C PHE A 259 -11.42 -10.21 18.50
N PHE A 260 -12.48 -11.03 18.49
CA PHE A 260 -12.98 -11.69 17.29
C PHE A 260 -13.48 -10.70 16.23
N ASN A 261 -14.13 -9.60 16.63
CA ASN A 261 -14.48 -8.53 15.69
C ASN A 261 -13.22 -7.92 15.04
N LYS A 262 -12.24 -7.48 15.85
CA LYS A 262 -10.97 -6.93 15.34
C LYS A 262 -10.21 -7.91 14.44
N ALA A 263 -10.16 -9.19 14.80
CA ALA A 263 -9.50 -10.22 14.00
C ALA A 263 -10.24 -10.46 12.67
N ARG A 264 -11.57 -10.54 12.68
CA ARG A 264 -12.39 -10.70 11.47
C ARG A 264 -12.25 -9.53 10.49
N ASP A 265 -11.96 -8.32 10.98
CA ASP A 265 -11.78 -7.14 10.13
C ASP A 265 -10.37 -7.10 9.48
N MET A 266 -9.39 -7.86 9.99
CA MET A 266 -8.03 -7.93 9.43
C MET A 266 -7.90 -8.90 8.26
N VAL A 267 -7.38 -8.40 7.13
CA VAL A 267 -7.14 -9.18 5.90
C VAL A 267 -6.27 -10.43 6.13
N TYR A 268 -5.31 -10.36 7.07
CA TYR A 268 -4.44 -11.50 7.39
C TYR A 268 -5.23 -12.74 7.86
N PHE A 269 -6.17 -12.56 8.80
CA PHE A 269 -7.00 -13.69 9.27
C PHE A 269 -8.03 -14.09 8.22
N LYS A 270 -8.67 -13.15 7.52
CA LYS A 270 -9.67 -13.46 6.46
C LYS A 270 -9.15 -14.42 5.38
N ARG A 271 -7.84 -14.44 5.10
CA ARG A 271 -7.20 -15.34 4.12
C ARG A 271 -6.85 -16.72 4.65
N LEU A 272 -6.80 -16.91 5.98
CA LEU A 272 -6.25 -18.11 6.62
C LEU A 272 -7.30 -18.87 7.45
N ILE A 273 -8.22 -18.13 8.10
CA ILE A 273 -9.27 -18.68 8.96
C ILE A 273 -10.57 -17.87 8.88
N GLN A 274 -11.70 -18.56 8.99
CA GLN A 274 -12.99 -17.94 9.26
C GLN A 274 -13.19 -17.76 10.76
N VAL A 275 -13.02 -16.52 11.24
CA VAL A 275 -13.25 -16.17 12.66
C VAL A 275 -14.76 -16.12 12.94
N PRO A 276 -15.28 -16.91 13.90
CA PRO A 276 -16.72 -16.99 14.16
C PRO A 276 -17.28 -15.70 14.76
N ARG A 277 -18.58 -15.46 14.56
CA ARG A 277 -19.31 -14.35 15.17
C ARG A 277 -19.92 -14.79 16.50
N LEU A 278 -19.65 -14.06 17.58
CA LEU A 278 -20.35 -14.24 18.84
C LEU A 278 -21.71 -13.52 18.84
N PRO A 279 -22.69 -13.99 19.65
CA PRO A 279 -23.99 -13.33 19.82
C PRO A 279 -23.88 -11.86 20.25
N ASP A 280 -24.98 -11.11 20.13
CA ASP A 280 -24.92 -9.70 20.47
C ASP A 280 -24.87 -9.41 21.96
N SER A 281 -25.65 -10.16 22.74
CA SER A 281 -25.65 -10.18 24.20
C SER A 281 -25.10 -11.50 24.75
N PRO A 282 -24.46 -11.52 25.93
CA PRO A 282 -24.07 -12.77 26.58
C PRO A 282 -25.30 -13.65 26.90
N PRO A 283 -25.16 -14.99 26.94
CA PRO A 283 -26.22 -15.88 27.40
C PRO A 283 -26.73 -15.52 28.81
N ASN A 284 -28.05 -15.55 29.01
CA ASN A 284 -28.63 -15.32 30.33
C ASN A 284 -28.74 -16.64 31.10
N PHE A 285 -27.79 -16.88 32.01
CA PHE A 285 -27.68 -18.10 32.81
C PHE A 285 -28.82 -18.33 33.81
N LEU A 286 -29.62 -17.30 34.12
CA LEU A 286 -30.80 -17.44 34.98
C LEU A 286 -32.01 -18.04 34.24
N HIS A 287 -31.94 -18.19 32.92
CA HIS A 287 -33.00 -18.80 32.11
C HIS A 287 -32.43 -19.98 31.32
N ALA A 288 -32.81 -21.21 31.68
CA ALA A 288 -32.34 -22.43 31.03
C ALA A 288 -32.60 -22.46 29.50
N ALA A 289 -33.67 -21.83 29.03
CA ALA A 289 -33.97 -21.68 27.60
C ALA A 289 -32.91 -20.89 26.80
N SER A 290 -32.02 -20.14 27.47
CA SER A 290 -30.87 -19.49 26.85
C SER A 290 -29.79 -20.48 26.40
N LEU A 291 -29.67 -21.64 27.06
CA LEU A 291 -28.73 -22.70 26.65
C LEU A 291 -29.12 -23.31 25.30
N ALA A 292 -30.43 -23.47 25.05
CA ALA A 292 -30.94 -23.95 23.75
C ALA A 292 -30.70 -22.98 22.59
N LYS A 293 -30.32 -21.72 22.87
CA LYS A 293 -29.91 -20.71 21.87
C LYS A 293 -28.39 -20.61 21.70
N HIS A 294 -27.61 -21.33 22.52
CA HIS A 294 -26.16 -21.32 22.44
C HIS A 294 -25.69 -22.20 21.28
N VAL A 295 -24.94 -21.61 20.35
CA VAL A 295 -24.29 -22.32 19.24
C VAL A 295 -22.79 -22.33 19.50
N LYS A 296 -22.19 -23.51 19.49
CA LYS A 296 -20.74 -23.71 19.62
C LYS A 296 -20.02 -22.93 18.50
N PRO A 297 -19.18 -21.93 18.80
CA PRO A 297 -18.47 -21.21 17.74
C PRO A 297 -17.40 -22.12 17.12
N VAL A 298 -17.37 -22.19 15.79
CA VAL A 298 -16.42 -23.02 15.03
C VAL A 298 -15.50 -22.11 14.22
N VAL A 299 -14.20 -22.34 14.32
CA VAL A 299 -13.18 -21.69 13.48
C VAL A 299 -12.89 -22.65 12.34
N LEU A 300 -13.20 -22.23 11.11
CA LEU A 300 -12.85 -23.00 9.91
C LEU A 300 -11.50 -22.51 9.38
N MET A 301 -10.62 -23.43 8.99
CA MET A 301 -9.45 -23.09 8.19
C MET A 301 -9.92 -22.73 6.78
N ALA A 302 -9.27 -21.76 6.13
CA ALA A 302 -9.48 -21.59 4.69
C ALA A 302 -8.84 -22.78 3.98
N ASP A 303 -9.58 -23.45 3.09
CA ASP A 303 -9.01 -24.50 2.25
C ASP A 303 -7.94 -23.88 1.35
N GLU A 304 -6.70 -24.37 1.45
CA GLU A 304 -5.63 -24.03 0.51
C GLU A 304 -6.04 -24.57 -0.87
N GLU A 305 -6.38 -23.68 -1.81
CA GLU A 305 -6.37 -24.04 -3.24
C GLU A 305 -5.00 -24.64 -3.56
N PRO A 306 -4.91 -25.80 -4.23
CA PRO A 306 -3.62 -26.36 -4.59
C PRO A 306 -2.92 -25.40 -5.56
N GLU A 307 -1.88 -24.73 -5.07
CA GLU A 307 -0.98 -23.93 -5.91
C GLU A 307 -0.52 -24.81 -7.07
N GLN A 308 -0.92 -24.45 -8.30
CA GLN A 308 -0.39 -25.06 -9.51
C GLN A 308 1.12 -24.83 -9.53
N GLY A 309 1.89 -25.91 -9.69
CA GLY A 309 3.31 -25.90 -9.39
C GLY A 309 4.14 -25.05 -10.35
N ASP A 310 5.12 -24.35 -9.79
CA ASP A 310 6.44 -24.24 -10.39
C ASP A 310 7.32 -25.31 -9.70
N ASP A 311 7.70 -26.34 -10.46
CA ASP A 311 8.74 -27.29 -10.05
C ASP A 311 10.13 -26.65 -10.21
N ASP A 312 11.04 -26.97 -9.30
CA ASP A 312 12.41 -27.30 -9.70
C ASP A 312 13.13 -28.13 -8.60
N ASP A 313 13.71 -29.23 -9.09
CA ASP A 313 14.70 -30.18 -8.55
C ASP A 313 14.31 -31.44 -7.71
N ASP A 314 14.88 -32.56 -8.21
CA ASP A 314 15.02 -33.94 -7.70
C ASP A 314 13.84 -34.95 -7.81
N ASP A 315 13.65 -35.45 -9.03
CA ASP A 315 13.06 -36.77 -9.40
C ASP A 315 14.14 -37.90 -9.28
N PRO A 316 13.87 -39.23 -9.24
CA PRO A 316 12.59 -39.91 -9.50
C PRO A 316 12.12 -40.96 -8.46
N GLU A 317 10.87 -41.40 -8.64
CA GLU A 317 10.25 -42.56 -7.96
C GLU A 317 11.03 -43.88 -8.14
N PRO A 318 10.67 -44.91 -7.34
CA PRO A 318 9.88 -45.97 -7.99
C PRO A 318 8.68 -46.49 -7.18
N LEU A 319 7.49 -46.40 -7.79
CA LEU A 319 6.40 -47.39 -7.81
C LEU A 319 6.55 -48.66 -6.93
N ILE A 320 5.69 -48.82 -5.91
CA ILE A 320 5.11 -50.13 -5.53
C ILE A 320 3.63 -49.98 -5.14
N GLU A 321 2.77 -50.58 -5.97
CA GLU A 321 1.46 -51.21 -5.71
C GLU A 321 0.53 -50.63 -4.61
N VAL A 322 -0.57 -50.01 -5.07
CA VAL A 322 -1.80 -49.84 -4.29
C VAL A 322 -2.44 -51.21 -4.05
N SER A 323 -2.82 -51.50 -2.80
CA SER A 323 -3.69 -52.62 -2.46
C SER A 323 -4.77 -52.15 -1.49
N ASP A 324 -6.03 -52.46 -1.81
CA ASP A 324 -7.19 -52.19 -0.97
C ASP A 324 -7.09 -52.85 0.41
N VAL A 325 -7.54 -52.14 1.45
CA VAL A 325 -8.31 -52.73 2.57
C VAL A 325 -9.12 -51.61 3.28
N PRO A 326 -10.27 -51.92 3.90
CA PRO A 326 -11.37 -50.97 4.03
C PRO A 326 -11.49 -50.33 5.42
N THR A 327 -12.38 -49.35 5.51
CA THR A 327 -12.75 -48.68 6.76
C THR A 327 -13.69 -49.56 7.58
N SER A 328 -13.18 -50.22 8.62
CA SER A 328 -14.00 -50.88 9.65
C SER A 328 -14.27 -49.95 10.84
N SER A 329 -15.52 -49.54 11.02
CA SER A 329 -15.99 -49.00 12.30
C SER A 329 -16.02 -50.09 13.37
N MET A 330 -15.62 -49.77 14.59
CA MET A 330 -15.88 -50.61 15.76
C MET A 330 -16.98 -49.99 16.62
N MET A 331 -18.05 -50.74 16.90
CA MET A 331 -18.86 -50.53 18.10
C MET A 331 -18.66 -51.68 19.08
N GLN A 332 -18.29 -51.29 20.30
CA GLN A 332 -18.68 -51.87 21.59
C GLN A 332 -18.74 -53.41 21.75
N THR A 333 -17.82 -53.92 22.57
CA THR A 333 -18.00 -55.15 23.35
C THR A 333 -18.44 -54.81 24.78
N GLN A 334 -19.38 -55.57 25.35
CA GLN A 334 -19.24 -56.22 26.68
C GLN A 334 -20.40 -57.23 26.92
N PRO A 335 -20.31 -58.17 27.90
CA PRO A 335 -20.55 -59.58 27.60
C PRO A 335 -21.64 -60.25 28.47
N GLN A 336 -22.06 -61.47 28.11
CA GLN A 336 -22.33 -62.51 29.13
C GLN A 336 -22.42 -63.96 28.61
N GLN A 337 -21.86 -64.84 29.43
CA GLN A 337 -22.17 -66.25 29.73
C GLN A 337 -22.57 -67.24 28.63
N VAL A 338 -21.82 -68.35 28.62
CA VAL A 338 -22.21 -69.67 28.10
C VAL A 338 -23.26 -70.27 29.04
N ASP A 339 -24.32 -70.89 28.52
CA ASP A 339 -24.98 -72.00 29.20
C ASP A 339 -25.41 -73.10 28.21
N ILE A 340 -25.48 -74.32 28.72
CA ILE A 340 -25.60 -75.58 27.98
C ILE A 340 -26.99 -76.16 28.25
N PHE A 341 -28.00 -75.87 27.42
CA PHE A 341 -29.23 -76.68 27.33
C PHE A 341 -30.08 -76.29 26.12
N ASP A 342 -29.97 -77.04 25.01
CA ASP A 342 -31.11 -77.46 24.15
C ASP A 342 -30.66 -78.32 22.95
N GLN A 343 -29.96 -79.43 23.25
CA GLN A 343 -29.72 -80.51 22.30
C GLN A 343 -30.56 -81.74 22.71
N ALA A 344 -31.89 -81.64 22.57
CA ALA A 344 -32.80 -82.69 23.05
C ALA A 344 -34.00 -83.04 22.15
N PHE A 345 -34.53 -82.14 21.30
CA PHE A 345 -35.68 -82.45 20.44
C PHE A 345 -35.59 -81.81 19.05
N GLY A 346 -35.41 -82.65 18.03
CA GLY A 346 -35.55 -82.26 16.63
C GLY A 346 -35.60 -83.46 15.68
N PRO A 347 -36.67 -83.58 14.86
CA PRO A 347 -36.68 -84.35 13.63
C PRO A 347 -37.05 -83.43 12.42
N PRO A 348 -36.96 -83.88 11.14
CA PRO A 348 -35.69 -83.78 10.40
C PRO A 348 -35.83 -83.14 9.00
N ASN A 349 -34.71 -82.60 8.47
CA ASN A 349 -34.59 -81.94 7.16
C ASN A 349 -35.41 -80.64 7.02
N GLY A 350 -35.06 -79.68 6.17
CA GLY A 350 -33.92 -79.55 5.25
C GLY A 350 -33.95 -78.14 4.62
N THR A 351 -33.06 -77.87 3.68
CA THR A 351 -32.87 -76.59 2.94
C THR A 351 -32.58 -75.36 3.82
N PHE A 352 -31.32 -74.88 3.78
CA PHE A 352 -31.07 -73.44 3.85
C PHE A 352 -31.82 -72.79 2.68
N ASP A 353 -32.73 -71.86 2.96
CA ASP A 353 -33.64 -71.32 1.95
C ASP A 353 -32.94 -70.17 1.20
N ASP A 354 -32.75 -70.31 -0.12
CA ASP A 354 -32.11 -69.28 -0.99
C ASP A 354 -32.81 -67.92 -0.88
N ARG A 355 -34.08 -67.91 -0.43
CA ARG A 355 -34.86 -66.72 -0.14
C ARG A 355 -34.23 -65.83 0.92
N ASP A 356 -33.66 -66.38 1.98
CA ASP A 356 -33.08 -65.56 3.06
C ASP A 356 -31.79 -64.88 2.61
N LEU A 357 -30.97 -65.58 1.81
CA LEU A 357 -29.80 -65.00 1.14
C LEU A 357 -30.20 -63.91 0.13
N GLN A 358 -31.28 -64.12 -0.62
CA GLN A 358 -31.80 -63.12 -1.57
C GLN A 358 -32.41 -61.90 -0.86
N ILE A 359 -33.09 -62.09 0.28
CA ILE A 359 -33.59 -61.01 1.14
C ILE A 359 -32.42 -60.21 1.73
N GLU A 360 -31.33 -60.85 2.14
CA GLU A 360 -30.12 -60.14 2.56
C GLU A 360 -29.44 -59.38 1.41
N SER A 361 -29.38 -59.93 0.19
CA SER A 361 -28.87 -59.20 -0.98
C SER A 361 -29.69 -57.93 -1.22
N LEU A 362 -31.01 -58.07 -1.36
CA LEU A 362 -31.91 -56.95 -1.64
C LEU A 362 -31.91 -55.90 -0.51
N LYS A 363 -31.64 -56.29 0.74
CA LYS A 363 -31.43 -55.34 1.84
C LYS A 363 -30.14 -54.53 1.66
N ARG A 364 -29.02 -55.17 1.30
CA ARG A 364 -27.76 -54.48 0.99
C ARG A 364 -27.92 -53.56 -0.22
N ASP A 365 -28.61 -54.02 -1.26
CA ASP A 365 -28.87 -53.23 -2.47
C ASP A 365 -29.73 -51.99 -2.14
N LEU A 366 -30.78 -52.14 -1.32
CA LEU A 366 -31.58 -51.01 -0.83
C LEU A 366 -30.81 -50.06 0.09
N GLU A 367 -29.84 -50.55 0.87
CA GLU A 367 -28.95 -49.71 1.67
C GLU A 367 -27.96 -48.93 0.80
N LEU A 368 -27.42 -49.55 -0.26
CA LEU A 368 -26.56 -48.90 -1.25
C LEU A 368 -27.31 -47.81 -2.03
N LEU A 369 -28.50 -48.11 -2.59
CA LEU A 369 -29.31 -47.10 -3.29
C LEU A 369 -29.74 -45.95 -2.36
N ARG A 370 -29.99 -46.21 -1.07
CA ARG A 370 -30.25 -45.14 -0.09
C ARG A 370 -29.01 -44.29 0.16
N ALA A 371 -27.83 -44.90 0.24
CA ALA A 371 -26.57 -44.17 0.39
C ALA A 371 -26.26 -43.30 -0.84
N GLU A 372 -26.51 -43.79 -2.05
CA GLU A 372 -26.36 -43.02 -3.29
C GLU A 372 -27.38 -41.87 -3.38
N LEU A 373 -28.64 -42.11 -3.02
CA LEU A 373 -29.68 -41.08 -3.02
C LEU A 373 -29.39 -39.97 -2.00
N GLU A 374 -28.84 -40.29 -0.82
CA GLU A 374 -28.36 -39.28 0.13
C GLU A 374 -27.08 -38.59 -0.35
N LYS A 375 -26.18 -39.28 -1.06
CA LYS A 375 -25.02 -38.66 -1.72
C LYS A 375 -25.44 -37.62 -2.75
N VAL A 376 -26.38 -37.95 -3.64
CA VAL A 376 -26.92 -37.01 -4.65
C VAL A 376 -27.64 -35.83 -3.99
N LYS A 377 -28.42 -36.06 -2.93
CA LYS A 377 -29.02 -34.96 -2.13
C LYS A 377 -27.96 -34.06 -1.50
N ALA A 378 -26.86 -34.61 -0.98
CA ALA A 378 -25.77 -33.86 -0.39
C ALA A 378 -25.00 -33.04 -1.44
N GLU A 379 -24.81 -33.58 -2.64
CA GLU A 379 -24.23 -32.86 -3.79
C GLU A 379 -25.13 -31.72 -4.26
N ALA A 380 -26.44 -31.94 -4.39
CA ALA A 380 -27.42 -30.89 -4.69
C ALA A 380 -27.46 -29.79 -3.60
N HIS A 381 -27.42 -30.16 -2.31
CA HIS A 381 -27.34 -29.20 -1.20
C HIS A 381 -26.03 -28.42 -1.20
N ARG A 382 -24.90 -29.04 -1.54
CA ARG A 382 -23.62 -28.34 -1.75
C ARG A 382 -23.76 -27.29 -2.87
N TYR A 383 -24.34 -27.65 -4.01
CA TYR A 383 -24.51 -26.73 -5.14
C TYR A 383 -25.42 -25.54 -4.80
N ILE A 384 -26.56 -25.79 -4.13
CA ILE A 384 -27.44 -24.73 -3.62
C ILE A 384 -26.73 -23.82 -2.61
N THR A 385 -25.88 -24.38 -1.74
CA THR A 385 -25.10 -23.61 -0.76
C THR A 385 -24.02 -22.77 -1.45
N GLN A 386 -23.36 -23.30 -2.48
CA GLN A 386 -22.37 -22.59 -3.29
C GLN A 386 -23.00 -21.41 -4.04
N LEU A 387 -24.15 -21.59 -4.68
CA LEU A 387 -24.89 -20.51 -5.36
C LEU A 387 -25.37 -19.44 -4.36
N LYS A 388 -25.89 -19.83 -3.19
CA LYS A 388 -26.24 -18.87 -2.11
C LYS A 388 -25.02 -18.11 -1.61
N SER A 389 -23.86 -18.75 -1.52
CA SER A 389 -22.59 -18.09 -1.16
C SER A 389 -22.16 -17.07 -2.22
N GLN A 390 -22.29 -17.39 -3.51
CA GLN A 390 -22.00 -16.46 -4.61
C GLN A 390 -22.94 -15.25 -4.61
N ILE A 391 -24.25 -15.44 -4.39
CA ILE A 391 -25.21 -14.34 -4.26
C ILE A 391 -24.81 -13.44 -3.08
N ASN A 392 -24.54 -14.01 -1.90
CA ASN A 392 -24.11 -13.25 -0.73
C ASN A 392 -22.76 -12.53 -0.94
N SER A 393 -21.83 -13.09 -1.73
CA SER A 393 -20.57 -12.43 -2.11
C SER A 393 -20.83 -11.21 -2.99
N LEU A 394 -21.66 -11.34 -4.03
CA LEU A 394 -22.00 -10.25 -4.94
C LEU A 394 -22.80 -9.14 -4.26
N GLU A 395 -23.68 -9.48 -3.32
CA GLU A 395 -24.38 -8.52 -2.45
C GLU A 395 -23.42 -7.79 -1.51
N ALA A 396 -22.45 -8.50 -0.91
CA ALA A 396 -21.42 -7.90 -0.06
C ALA A 396 -20.48 -6.98 -0.85
N GLU A 397 -20.05 -7.39 -2.05
CA GLU A 397 -19.26 -6.56 -2.98
C GLU A 397 -20.01 -5.29 -3.38
N LEU A 398 -21.32 -5.39 -3.66
CA LEU A 398 -22.16 -4.24 -3.99
C LEU A 398 -22.24 -3.23 -2.83
N GLU A 399 -22.39 -3.72 -1.60
CA GLU A 399 -22.45 -2.88 -0.41
C GLU A 399 -21.08 -2.31 -0.01
N GLU A 400 -19.99 -3.06 -0.23
CA GLU A 400 -18.63 -2.56 -0.08
C GLU A 400 -18.33 -1.44 -1.08
N GLN A 401 -18.73 -1.57 -2.35
CA GLN A 401 -18.61 -0.51 -3.35
C GLN A 401 -19.41 0.75 -2.98
N ARG A 402 -20.62 0.60 -2.40
CA ARG A 402 -21.39 1.72 -1.85
C ARG A 402 -20.66 2.40 -0.70
N ALA A 403 -20.15 1.63 0.27
CA ALA A 403 -19.41 2.15 1.41
C ALA A 403 -18.06 2.78 1.02
N GLN A 404 -17.40 2.29 -0.03
CA GLN A 404 -16.17 2.86 -0.58
C GLN A 404 -16.46 4.20 -1.28
N LYS A 405 -17.53 4.29 -2.08
CA LYS A 405 -18.00 5.54 -2.68
C LYS A 405 -18.36 6.59 -1.62
N GLN A 406 -19.07 6.20 -0.56
CA GLN A 406 -19.44 7.12 0.52
C GLN A 406 -18.22 7.65 1.28
N ARG A 407 -17.23 6.80 1.57
CA ARG A 407 -15.96 7.22 2.17
C ARG A 407 -15.20 8.21 1.30
N ALA A 408 -15.09 7.93 0.00
CA ALA A 408 -14.42 8.82 -0.96
C ALA A 408 -15.10 10.20 -1.07
N LEU A 409 -16.44 10.28 -0.92
CA LEU A 409 -17.15 11.56 -0.86
C LEU A 409 -16.81 12.37 0.39
N VAL A 410 -16.82 11.73 1.57
CA VAL A 410 -16.47 12.40 2.85
C VAL A 410 -15.00 12.85 2.85
N GLU A 411 -14.10 12.03 2.32
CA GLU A 411 -12.68 12.38 2.17
C GLU A 411 -12.48 13.57 1.20
N ASN A 412 -13.25 13.64 0.09
CA ASN A 412 -13.20 14.79 -0.83
C ASN A 412 -13.72 16.09 -0.18
N GLU A 413 -14.78 16.00 0.62
CA GLU A 413 -15.33 17.11 1.40
C GLU A 413 -14.29 17.63 2.40
N GLN A 414 -13.62 16.72 3.13
CA GLN A 414 -12.61 17.07 4.11
C GLN A 414 -11.35 17.68 3.47
N LEU A 415 -10.86 17.11 2.36
CA LEU A 415 -9.74 17.68 1.59
C LEU A 415 -10.06 19.09 1.05
N ARG A 416 -11.31 19.39 0.69
CA ARG A 416 -11.74 20.75 0.33
C ARG A 416 -11.65 21.71 1.53
N MET A 417 -12.16 21.30 2.69
CA MET A 417 -12.07 22.11 3.92
C MET A 417 -10.63 22.38 4.33
N GLU A 418 -9.74 21.39 4.23
CA GLU A 418 -8.30 21.56 4.51
C GLU A 418 -7.63 22.50 3.51
N LEU A 419 -7.96 22.41 2.21
CA LEU A 419 -7.47 23.32 1.17
C LEU A 419 -7.91 24.78 1.43
N GLU A 420 -9.15 24.99 1.87
CA GLU A 420 -9.67 26.32 2.24
C GLU A 420 -9.04 26.87 3.51
N ALA A 421 -8.78 26.02 4.52
CA ALA A 421 -8.07 26.41 5.72
C ALA A 421 -6.60 26.79 5.43
N MET A 422 -5.94 26.07 4.51
CA MET A 422 -4.58 26.37 4.07
C MET A 422 -4.53 27.68 3.27
N ARG A 423 -5.48 27.91 2.35
CA ARG A 423 -5.63 29.19 1.63
C ARG A 423 -5.84 30.39 2.57
N ARG A 424 -6.67 30.24 3.62
CA ARG A 424 -6.85 31.31 4.63
C ARG A 424 -5.55 31.61 5.37
N ARG A 425 -4.82 30.59 5.81
CA ARG A 425 -3.51 30.77 6.46
C ARG A 425 -2.47 31.47 5.56
N ASN A 426 -2.48 31.18 4.25
CA ASN A 426 -1.59 31.87 3.31
C ASN A 426 -1.99 33.34 3.12
N LEU A 427 -3.28 33.66 3.00
CA LEU A 427 -3.76 35.06 2.93
C LEU A 427 -3.43 35.85 4.21
N GLU A 428 -3.52 35.22 5.38
CA GLU A 428 -3.08 35.81 6.65
C GLU A 428 -1.56 36.03 6.68
N HIS A 429 -0.78 35.09 6.15
CA HIS A 429 0.68 35.21 6.03
C HIS A 429 1.10 36.35 5.08
N ASP A 430 0.50 36.44 3.88
CA ASP A 430 0.76 37.50 2.90
C ASP A 430 0.42 38.89 3.48
N SER A 431 -0.67 38.99 4.25
CA SER A 431 -1.06 40.21 4.96
C SER A 431 -0.07 40.61 6.06
N LEU A 432 0.42 39.64 6.84
CA LEU A 432 1.47 39.85 7.85
C LEU A 432 2.81 40.23 7.20
N GLN A 433 3.16 39.64 6.06
CA GLN A 433 4.38 39.96 5.33
C GLN A 433 4.31 41.37 4.73
N THR A 434 3.15 41.78 4.21
CA THR A 434 2.92 43.14 3.69
C THR A 434 3.04 44.20 4.79
N THR A 435 2.40 43.98 5.95
CA THR A 435 2.49 44.90 7.09
C THR A 435 3.89 44.96 7.70
N PHE A 436 4.65 43.86 7.69
CA PHE A 436 6.06 43.84 8.05
C PHE A 436 6.91 44.69 7.10
N PHE A 437 6.73 44.54 5.78
CA PHE A 437 7.45 45.32 4.77
C PHE A 437 7.15 46.83 4.86
N GLU A 438 5.90 47.23 5.11
CA GLU A 438 5.55 48.63 5.37
C GLU A 438 6.21 49.19 6.63
N ALA A 439 6.29 48.39 7.70
CA ALA A 439 6.95 48.79 8.94
C ALA A 439 8.48 48.94 8.75
N GLU A 440 9.12 48.01 8.04
CA GLU A 440 10.54 48.08 7.68
C GLU A 440 10.85 49.33 6.82
N GLN A 441 10.00 49.61 5.82
CA GLN A 441 10.18 50.79 4.97
C GLN A 441 10.01 52.11 5.75
N ARG A 442 9.08 52.18 6.72
CA ARG A 442 8.98 53.32 7.65
C ARG A 442 10.20 53.44 8.56
N ALA A 443 10.75 52.33 9.03
CA ALA A 443 11.96 52.34 9.86
C ALA A 443 13.16 52.90 9.08
N GLN A 444 13.42 52.40 7.86
CA GLN A 444 14.46 52.94 6.97
C GLN A 444 14.26 54.42 6.65
N ALA A 445 13.04 54.86 6.34
CA ALA A 445 12.74 56.27 6.09
C ALA A 445 13.00 57.16 7.31
N THR A 446 12.80 56.63 8.53
CA THR A 446 13.07 57.33 9.79
C THR A 446 14.56 57.39 10.08
N GLU A 447 15.30 56.31 9.83
CA GLU A 447 16.76 56.25 9.92
C GLU A 447 17.43 57.24 8.95
N GLN A 448 16.98 57.29 7.69
CA GLN A 448 17.47 58.28 6.71
C GLN A 448 17.20 59.73 7.15
N ARG A 449 16.05 60.02 7.77
CA ARG A 449 15.77 61.35 8.34
C ARG A 449 16.70 61.67 9.52
N TYR A 450 16.94 60.69 10.39
CA TYR A 450 17.87 60.84 11.52
C TYR A 450 19.30 61.08 11.05
N ASN A 451 19.78 60.34 10.05
CA ASN A 451 21.11 60.53 9.47
C ASN A 451 21.27 61.91 8.81
N LYS A 452 20.28 62.38 8.03
CA LYS A 452 20.29 63.75 7.48
C LYS A 452 20.29 64.82 8.58
N LEU A 453 19.56 64.61 9.68
CA LEU A 453 19.54 65.53 10.81
C LEU A 453 20.89 65.54 11.55
N LYS A 454 21.53 64.37 11.69
CA LYS A 454 22.86 64.19 12.27
C LYS A 454 23.93 64.91 11.43
N GLU A 455 23.88 64.79 10.10
CA GLU A 455 24.74 65.54 9.17
C GLU A 455 24.53 67.05 9.30
N LYS A 456 23.28 67.53 9.33
CA LYS A 456 23.00 68.97 9.51
C LYS A 456 23.46 69.48 10.89
N HIS A 457 23.37 68.65 11.92
CA HIS A 457 23.90 68.99 13.24
C HIS A 457 25.43 69.06 13.24
N THR A 458 26.15 68.12 12.60
CA THR A 458 27.61 68.18 12.50
C THR A 458 28.10 69.33 11.62
N GLU A 459 27.42 69.65 10.51
CA GLU A 459 27.67 70.86 9.71
C GLU A 459 27.52 72.13 10.56
N LEU A 460 26.44 72.24 11.34
CA LEU A 460 26.16 73.41 12.17
C LEU A 460 27.20 73.57 13.29
N VAL A 461 27.61 72.47 13.93
CA VAL A 461 28.68 72.45 14.95
C VAL A 461 30.02 72.86 14.33
N ALA A 462 30.35 72.38 13.11
CA ALA A 462 31.56 72.78 12.40
C ALA A 462 31.56 74.28 12.04
N SER A 463 30.44 74.78 11.51
CA SER A 463 30.25 76.21 11.19
C SER A 463 30.35 77.10 12.45
N HIS A 464 29.75 76.68 13.56
CA HIS A 464 29.86 77.38 14.84
C HIS A 464 31.31 77.40 15.37
N ALA A 465 32.03 76.28 15.26
CA ALA A 465 33.45 76.22 15.63
C ALA A 465 34.33 77.10 14.73
N GLU A 466 34.03 77.21 13.44
CA GLU A 466 34.75 78.11 12.53
C GLU A 466 34.44 79.59 12.80
N LEU A 467 33.18 79.93 13.09
CA LEU A 467 32.77 81.27 13.52
C LEU A 467 33.45 81.68 14.84
N LEU A 468 33.57 80.75 15.80
CA LEU A 468 34.33 81.00 17.03
C LEU A 468 35.83 81.25 16.78
N ARG A 469 36.45 80.53 15.83
CA ARG A 469 37.85 80.83 15.42
C ARG A 469 37.95 82.21 14.79
N LYS A 470 37.10 82.52 13.80
CA LYS A 470 37.09 83.84 13.13
C LYS A 470 36.85 84.98 14.12
N SER A 471 35.92 84.80 15.07
CA SER A 471 35.69 85.72 16.18
C SER A 471 36.96 85.93 17.01
N ALA A 472 37.60 84.85 17.48
CA ALA A 472 38.83 84.91 18.27
C ALA A 472 40.02 85.52 17.50
N ASP A 473 40.14 85.28 16.19
CA ASP A 473 41.15 85.91 15.33
C ASP A 473 40.86 87.40 15.12
N THR A 474 39.60 87.80 14.90
CA THR A 474 39.23 89.23 14.84
C THR A 474 39.48 89.96 16.16
N VAL A 475 39.20 89.33 17.31
CA VAL A 475 39.51 89.92 18.63
C VAL A 475 41.02 90.09 18.83
N ARG A 476 41.83 89.11 18.39
CA ARG A 476 43.31 89.23 18.40
C ARG A 476 43.80 90.38 17.50
N MET A 477 43.25 90.50 16.29
CA MET A 477 43.58 91.60 15.37
C MET A 477 43.19 92.97 15.94
N LEU A 478 41.99 93.08 16.54
CA LEU A 478 41.50 94.32 17.13
C LEU A 478 42.38 94.75 18.33
N SER A 479 42.74 93.80 19.20
CA SER A 479 43.64 94.06 20.34
C SER A 479 45.05 94.48 19.89
N ALA A 480 45.62 93.83 18.88
CA ALA A 480 46.92 94.23 18.31
C ALA A 480 46.87 95.64 17.69
N THR A 481 45.79 95.96 16.97
CA THR A 481 45.58 97.29 16.38
C THR A 481 45.46 98.37 17.47
N GLN A 482 44.78 98.04 18.58
CA GLN A 482 44.59 98.94 19.72
C GLN A 482 45.91 99.20 20.48
N GLN A 483 46.75 98.17 20.66
CA GLN A 483 48.10 98.34 21.22
C GLN A 483 48.98 99.23 20.33
N THR A 484 48.98 99.03 19.01
CA THR A 484 49.75 99.90 18.11
C THR A 484 49.22 101.34 18.09
N GLN A 485 47.92 101.55 18.24
CA GLN A 485 47.32 102.90 18.36
C GLN A 485 47.78 103.60 19.66
N GLU A 486 47.86 102.87 20.78
CA GLU A 486 48.38 103.41 22.04
C GLU A 486 49.88 103.74 21.98
N GLU A 487 50.70 102.93 21.30
CA GLU A 487 52.12 103.24 21.09
C GLU A 487 52.32 104.45 20.16
N VAL A 488 51.49 104.61 19.13
CA VAL A 488 51.48 105.80 18.27
C VAL A 488 51.08 107.05 19.05
N GLU A 489 50.07 107.00 19.92
CA GLU A 489 49.73 108.14 20.78
C GLU A 489 50.82 108.43 21.82
N ARG A 490 51.47 107.42 22.42
CA ARG A 490 52.62 107.65 23.34
C ARG A 490 53.81 108.31 22.64
N THR A 491 54.19 107.83 21.45
CA THR A 491 55.30 108.40 20.67
C THR A 491 54.98 109.81 20.18
N LYS A 492 53.74 110.09 19.80
CA LYS A 492 53.23 111.44 19.50
C LYS A 492 53.33 112.38 20.71
N HIS A 493 52.99 111.93 21.93
CA HIS A 493 53.16 112.74 23.15
C HIS A 493 54.64 112.98 23.47
N GLN A 494 55.52 112.00 23.27
CA GLN A 494 56.98 112.18 23.43
C GLN A 494 57.57 113.16 22.41
N LEU A 495 57.15 113.08 21.14
CA LEU A 495 57.57 114.02 20.08
C LEU A 495 57.03 115.43 20.31
N SER A 496 55.81 115.58 20.85
CA SER A 496 55.29 116.89 21.27
C SER A 496 56.16 117.51 22.37
N PHE A 497 56.58 116.71 23.35
CA PHE A 497 57.41 117.18 24.46
C PHE A 497 58.84 117.56 24.02
N GLU A 498 59.46 116.79 23.12
CA GLU A 498 60.72 117.17 22.46
C GLU A 498 60.57 118.46 21.63
N MET A 499 59.46 118.60 20.89
CA MET A 499 59.23 119.78 20.05
C MET A 499 59.00 121.06 20.87
N ASP A 500 58.27 120.98 21.99
CA ASP A 500 58.12 122.10 22.92
C ASP A 500 59.44 122.46 23.62
N ARG A 501 60.30 121.47 23.96
CA ARG A 501 61.63 121.73 24.52
C ARG A 501 62.53 122.46 23.51
N ILE A 502 62.59 121.97 22.27
CA ILE A 502 63.39 122.58 21.19
C ILE A 502 62.89 124.00 20.88
N LYS A 503 61.57 124.23 20.95
CA LYS A 503 60.98 125.55 20.76
C LYS A 503 61.37 126.52 21.88
N GLN A 504 61.35 126.09 23.15
CA GLN A 504 61.85 126.89 24.26
C GLN A 504 63.37 127.19 24.15
N GLU A 505 64.19 126.23 23.72
CA GLU A 505 65.63 126.46 23.48
C GLU A 505 65.88 127.45 22.32
N ALA A 506 65.05 127.44 21.28
CA ALA A 506 65.12 128.39 20.18
C ALA A 506 64.69 129.81 20.61
N ASP A 507 63.58 129.94 21.35
CA ASP A 507 63.09 131.22 21.85
C ASP A 507 64.07 131.85 22.86
N MET A 508 64.68 131.06 23.76
CA MET A 508 65.71 131.57 24.68
C MET A 508 66.94 132.11 23.94
N ARG A 509 67.46 131.40 22.93
CA ARG A 509 68.64 131.86 22.17
C ARG A 509 68.39 133.14 21.36
N LEU A 510 67.15 133.36 20.92
CA LEU A 510 66.75 134.55 20.17
C LEU A 510 66.63 135.76 21.09
N GLU A 511 66.17 135.55 22.33
CA GLU A 511 66.09 136.62 23.34
C GLU A 511 67.46 136.92 24.00
N GLU A 512 68.35 135.92 24.18
CA GLU A 512 69.74 136.13 24.61
C GLU A 512 70.54 137.02 23.63
N GLN A 513 70.38 136.82 22.32
CA GLN A 513 71.05 137.66 21.30
C GLN A 513 70.50 139.10 21.22
N LYS A 514 69.27 139.35 21.69
CA LYS A 514 68.77 140.73 21.90
C LYS A 514 69.33 141.33 23.20
N PHE A 515 69.39 140.54 24.27
CA PHE A 515 69.69 141.02 25.62
C PHE A 515 71.12 141.58 25.76
N GLU A 516 72.11 140.97 25.11
CA GLU A 516 73.49 141.53 25.12
C GLU A 516 73.61 142.89 24.40
N MET A 517 72.78 143.14 23.39
CA MET A 517 72.82 144.38 22.61
C MET A 517 72.18 145.58 23.34
N GLU A 518 71.22 145.32 24.24
CA GLU A 518 70.52 146.36 25.01
C GLU A 518 71.18 146.63 26.38
N LYS A 519 71.81 145.62 26.99
CA LYS A 519 72.40 145.73 28.33
C LYS A 519 73.60 146.68 28.40
N LEU A 520 74.47 146.67 27.39
CA LEU A 520 75.63 147.58 27.26
C LEU A 520 75.27 149.07 27.20
N LYS A 521 73.98 149.41 27.06
CA LYS A 521 73.48 150.79 26.94
C LYS A 521 72.90 151.36 28.24
N ARG A 522 72.69 150.55 29.28
CA ARG A 522 71.97 150.98 30.51
C ARG A 522 72.67 150.70 31.84
N GLU A 523 73.96 150.37 31.81
CA GLU A 523 74.84 150.36 33.00
C GLU A 523 75.33 151.78 33.40
N LEU A 524 74.95 152.82 32.64
CA LEU A 524 75.39 154.23 32.81
C LEU A 524 74.34 155.18 33.43
N GLU A 525 73.15 154.68 33.77
CA GLU A 525 72.18 155.33 34.66
C GLU A 525 71.90 154.39 35.84
N GLU A 526 72.94 153.88 36.49
CA GLU A 526 73.64 154.59 37.57
C GLU A 526 72.68 155.12 38.65
N LYS A 527 73.04 154.87 39.91
CA LYS A 527 72.82 155.80 41.02
C LYS A 527 71.49 156.57 41.00
N MET A 528 70.45 155.94 41.54
CA MET A 528 70.02 156.30 42.90
C MET A 528 69.21 155.11 43.42
N ALA A 529 69.75 154.44 44.43
CA ALA A 529 69.30 154.73 45.78
C ALA A 529 67.78 154.50 45.91
N GLU A 530 67.43 153.30 46.36
CA GLU A 530 67.03 153.20 47.75
C GLU A 530 65.90 154.16 48.17
N VAL A 531 64.87 154.28 47.35
CA VAL A 531 63.55 154.73 47.79
C VAL A 531 62.65 153.50 47.77
N MET A 532 62.91 152.60 48.71
CA MET A 532 62.25 152.60 50.02
C MET A 532 60.87 151.98 49.95
N ARG A 533 60.51 151.32 51.07
CA ARG A 533 59.15 150.85 51.38
C ARG A 533 58.71 149.69 50.46
N MET A 534 58.44 148.53 51.04
CA MET A 534 57.20 148.24 51.77
C MET A 534 55.94 148.54 50.95
N LYS A 535 54.98 147.62 51.12
CA LYS A 535 53.53 147.74 50.89
C LYS A 535 53.06 147.04 49.59
N ALA A 536 52.37 145.89 49.64
CA ALA A 536 51.88 145.17 50.82
C ALA A 536 51.55 143.68 50.58
N ASN A 537 51.56 142.91 51.68
CA ASN A 537 50.55 141.95 52.13
C ASN A 537 49.74 141.10 51.11
N MET A 538 49.97 139.78 51.15
CA MET A 538 49.14 138.79 51.89
C MET A 538 47.64 138.58 51.51
N GLN A 539 47.27 137.28 51.36
CA GLN A 539 45.91 136.68 51.40
C GLN A 539 44.97 136.99 50.20
N THR A 540 44.02 136.12 49.79
CA THR A 540 43.49 134.80 50.26
C THR A 540 43.08 133.98 49.00
N SER A 541 42.55 132.73 48.96
CA SER A 541 42.00 131.76 49.94
C SER A 541 42.22 130.30 49.45
N GLU A 542 41.35 129.35 49.86
CA GLU A 542 41.43 127.89 49.67
C GLU A 542 40.17 127.32 48.96
N MET A 543 40.26 126.13 48.35
CA MET A 543 39.33 124.98 48.53
C MET A 543 39.43 123.92 47.41
N SER A 544 39.85 122.69 47.75
CA SER A 544 39.28 121.39 47.29
C SER A 544 40.28 120.27 47.61
N LYS A 545 40.00 119.45 48.63
CA LYS A 545 40.89 118.34 49.06
C LYS A 545 40.16 117.02 49.30
N GLU A 546 38.91 116.91 48.86
CA GLU A 546 38.02 115.77 49.14
C GLU A 546 37.77 114.86 47.92
N GLN A 547 38.13 115.31 46.71
CA GLN A 547 37.82 114.59 45.47
C GLN A 547 38.77 113.41 45.16
N MET A 548 39.90 113.29 45.86
CA MET A 548 40.95 112.30 45.53
C MET A 548 40.84 110.98 46.34
N ASN A 549 40.21 111.01 47.51
CA ASN A 549 40.15 109.85 48.41
C ASN A 549 39.03 108.85 48.05
N SER A 550 37.95 109.34 47.42
CA SER A 550 36.85 108.53 46.87
C SER A 550 37.27 107.77 45.61
N SER A 551 38.14 108.35 44.78
CA SER A 551 38.63 107.69 43.55
C SER A 551 39.52 106.48 43.85
N MET A 552 40.36 106.54 44.89
CA MET A 552 41.26 105.44 45.26
C MET A 552 40.50 104.24 45.84
N THR A 553 39.46 104.48 46.64
CA THR A 553 38.63 103.42 47.23
C THR A 553 37.73 102.74 46.20
N ALA A 554 37.19 103.48 45.23
CA ALA A 554 36.43 102.92 44.11
C ALA A 554 37.27 101.95 43.24
N LEU A 555 38.49 102.36 42.85
CA LEU A 555 39.38 101.54 42.01
C LEU A 555 39.86 100.27 42.72
N GLN A 556 40.10 100.33 44.03
CA GLN A 556 40.48 99.15 44.82
C GLN A 556 39.33 98.12 44.89
N ALA A 557 38.09 98.58 45.09
CA ALA A 557 36.91 97.71 45.10
C ALA A 557 36.62 97.09 43.72
N GLU A 558 36.86 97.83 42.63
CA GLU A 558 36.72 97.31 41.26
C GLU A 558 37.78 96.23 40.97
N LYS A 559 39.04 96.44 41.37
CA LYS A 559 40.12 95.45 41.24
C LYS A 559 39.77 94.12 41.94
N GLU A 560 39.23 94.18 43.14
CA GLU A 560 38.82 92.98 43.88
C GLU A 560 37.58 92.29 43.28
N ARG A 561 36.67 93.05 42.65
CA ARG A 561 35.54 92.50 41.90
C ARG A 561 36.00 91.79 40.62
N LEU A 562 36.95 92.38 39.90
CA LEU A 562 37.54 91.79 38.70
C LEU A 562 38.35 90.53 39.02
N MET A 563 39.16 90.54 40.09
CA MET A 563 39.88 89.35 40.57
C MET A 563 38.95 88.17 40.88
N ARG A 564 37.81 88.43 41.56
CA ARG A 564 36.79 87.40 41.81
C ARG A 564 36.14 86.91 40.52
N SER A 565 35.78 87.82 39.61
CA SER A 565 35.18 87.45 38.32
C SER A 565 36.13 86.64 37.42
N VAL A 566 37.44 86.93 37.43
CA VAL A 566 38.45 86.13 36.72
C VAL A 566 38.56 84.73 37.33
N SER A 567 38.65 84.62 38.66
CA SER A 567 38.69 83.32 39.36
C SER A 567 37.45 82.46 39.09
N GLU A 568 36.26 83.07 39.13
CA GLU A 568 35.00 82.40 38.76
C GLU A 568 35.01 81.92 37.30
N LYS A 569 35.53 82.73 36.36
CA LYS A 569 35.63 82.36 34.94
C LYS A 569 36.71 81.31 34.65
N GLU A 570 37.81 81.29 35.41
CA GLU A 570 38.83 80.23 35.34
C GLU A 570 38.30 78.88 35.89
N ALA A 571 37.50 78.92 36.96
CA ALA A 571 36.80 77.75 37.50
C ALA A 571 35.74 77.23 36.50
N GLU A 572 34.92 78.11 35.92
CA GLU A 572 33.97 77.75 34.85
C GLU A 572 34.68 77.15 33.64
N LEU A 573 35.77 77.75 33.15
CA LEU A 573 36.56 77.22 32.03
C LEU A 573 37.17 75.85 32.32
N SER A 574 37.61 75.62 33.55
CA SER A 574 38.17 74.33 33.98
C SER A 574 37.09 73.24 34.04
N SER A 575 35.92 73.58 34.59
CA SER A 575 34.71 72.75 34.57
C SER A 575 34.29 72.39 33.14
N LEU A 576 34.22 73.40 32.25
CA LEU A 576 33.81 73.21 30.85
C LEU A 576 34.80 72.33 30.07
N ARG A 577 36.11 72.50 30.31
CA ARG A 577 37.16 71.62 29.75
C ARG A 577 37.02 70.18 30.21
N GLN A 578 36.78 69.96 31.51
CA GLN A 578 36.62 68.61 32.06
C GLN A 578 35.34 67.93 31.51
N SER A 579 34.25 68.69 31.38
CA SER A 579 33.00 68.22 30.75
C SER A 579 33.19 67.88 29.26
N ALA A 580 33.85 68.75 28.49
CA ALA A 580 34.16 68.51 27.09
C ALA A 580 35.06 67.27 26.89
N GLN A 581 36.04 67.07 27.76
CA GLN A 581 36.94 65.91 27.68
C GLN A 581 36.24 64.60 28.04
N LEU A 582 35.28 64.62 28.98
CA LEU A 582 34.39 63.48 29.27
C LEU A 582 33.41 63.19 28.12
N GLN A 583 32.85 64.21 27.47
CA GLN A 583 32.06 64.02 26.25
C GLN A 583 32.90 63.41 25.12
N GLN A 584 34.16 63.86 24.96
CA GLN A 584 35.03 63.36 23.90
C GLN A 584 35.44 61.89 24.12
N THR A 585 35.72 61.46 25.35
CA THR A 585 35.96 60.03 25.64
C THR A 585 34.70 59.19 25.51
N SER A 586 33.52 59.71 25.89
CA SER A 586 32.23 59.03 25.68
C SER A 586 31.91 58.83 24.20
N LEU A 587 32.08 59.86 23.36
CA LEU A 587 31.92 59.78 21.91
C LEU A 587 32.91 58.83 21.25
N GLN A 588 34.16 58.79 21.75
CA GLN A 588 35.18 57.85 21.28
C GLN A 588 34.78 56.40 21.60
N GLN A 589 34.28 56.13 22.82
CA GLN A 589 33.78 54.79 23.21
C GLN A 589 32.57 54.35 22.38
N GLU A 590 31.58 55.23 22.15
CA GLU A 590 30.45 54.93 21.26
C GLU A 590 30.91 54.66 19.83
N ARG A 591 31.86 55.44 19.29
CA ARG A 591 32.40 55.23 17.95
C ARG A 591 33.13 53.88 17.82
N GLU A 592 33.91 53.50 18.83
CA GLU A 592 34.56 52.18 18.88
C GLU A 592 33.55 51.04 19.01
N LYS A 593 32.49 51.23 19.80
CA LYS A 593 31.41 50.26 19.97
C LYS A 593 30.65 50.04 18.66
N SER A 594 30.18 51.11 18.00
CA SER A 594 29.55 51.01 16.67
C SER A 594 30.48 50.40 15.62
N SER A 595 31.78 50.68 15.69
CA SER A 595 32.76 50.07 14.78
C SER A 595 32.91 48.56 14.98
N ARG A 596 32.78 48.06 16.23
CA ARG A 596 32.77 46.61 16.52
C ARG A 596 31.46 45.98 16.05
N GLU A 597 30.32 46.58 16.39
CA GLU A 597 28.99 46.12 15.99
C GLU A 597 28.86 46.02 14.45
N LEU A 598 29.37 47.02 13.72
CA LEU A 598 29.36 47.02 12.25
C LEU A 598 30.28 45.92 11.67
N GLY A 599 31.44 45.67 12.28
CA GLY A 599 32.32 44.56 11.91
C GLY A 599 31.68 43.19 12.17
N GLU A 600 30.99 43.01 13.29
CA GLU A 600 30.24 41.78 13.59
C GLU A 600 29.09 41.54 12.60
N LEU A 601 28.33 42.59 12.27
CA LEU A 601 27.24 42.50 11.30
C LEU A 601 27.75 42.20 9.89
N GLN A 602 28.88 42.79 9.48
CA GLN A 602 29.52 42.49 8.21
C GLN A 602 30.05 41.04 8.16
N GLY A 603 30.60 40.53 9.26
CA GLY A 603 30.97 39.11 9.40
C GLY A 603 29.77 38.17 9.25
N LYS A 604 28.68 38.43 10.00
CA LYS A 604 27.43 37.65 9.93
C LYS A 604 26.79 37.68 8.53
N LEU A 605 26.89 38.80 7.80
CA LEU A 605 26.44 38.91 6.42
C LEU A 605 27.29 38.06 5.46
N GLN A 606 28.62 38.12 5.60
CA GLN A 606 29.56 37.30 4.81
C GLN A 606 29.32 35.80 5.03
N GLU A 607 29.10 35.38 6.28
CA GLU A 607 28.73 34.01 6.65
C GLU A 607 27.39 33.59 6.01
N LYS A 608 26.35 34.44 6.08
CA LYS A 608 25.07 34.16 5.43
C LYS A 608 25.18 33.99 3.92
N VAL A 609 25.91 34.86 3.24
CA VAL A 609 26.11 34.76 1.77
C VAL A 609 26.87 33.48 1.40
N SER A 610 27.91 33.12 2.18
CA SER A 610 28.61 31.84 2.02
C SER A 610 27.68 30.64 2.23
N HIS A 611 26.85 30.66 3.27
CA HIS A 611 25.90 29.60 3.57
C HIS A 611 24.80 29.46 2.50
N GLU A 612 24.27 30.58 1.99
CA GLU A 612 23.29 30.57 0.89
C GLU A 612 23.90 30.00 -0.40
N GLY A 613 25.16 30.34 -0.70
CA GLY A 613 25.91 29.73 -1.80
C GLY A 613 26.07 28.21 -1.65
N GLN A 614 26.40 27.74 -0.44
CA GLN A 614 26.49 26.31 -0.13
C GLN A 614 25.15 25.60 -0.27
N LEU A 615 24.04 26.21 0.18
CA LEU A 615 22.69 25.64 0.04
C LEU A 615 22.27 25.54 -1.43
N LYS A 616 22.54 26.57 -2.24
CA LYS A 616 22.29 26.54 -3.69
C LYS A 616 23.09 25.45 -4.39
N GLN A 617 24.36 25.27 -4.02
CA GLN A 617 25.18 24.19 -4.58
C GLN A 617 24.65 22.80 -4.17
N LYS A 618 24.32 22.61 -2.89
CA LYS A 618 23.70 21.35 -2.40
C LYS A 618 22.42 21.00 -3.14
N LEU A 619 21.53 21.98 -3.35
CA LEU A 619 20.29 21.77 -4.10
C LEU A 619 20.56 21.25 -5.52
N LEU A 620 21.53 21.83 -6.24
CA LEU A 620 21.89 21.39 -7.58
C LEU A 620 22.48 19.96 -7.60
N ASP A 621 23.29 19.61 -6.60
CA ASP A 621 23.87 18.27 -6.50
C ASP A 621 22.83 17.21 -6.06
N GLU A 622 21.88 17.56 -5.20
CA GLU A 622 20.73 16.71 -4.83
C GLU A 622 19.76 16.49 -6.02
N GLN A 623 19.42 17.54 -6.77
CA GLN A 623 18.61 17.43 -7.99
C GLN A 623 19.28 16.53 -9.04
N PHE A 624 20.60 16.65 -9.21
CA PHE A 624 21.35 15.78 -10.10
C PHE A 624 21.43 14.32 -9.58
N ALA A 625 21.55 14.11 -8.27
CA ALA A 625 21.53 12.77 -7.68
C ALA A 625 20.16 12.07 -7.87
N LEU A 626 19.04 12.81 -7.73
CA LEU A 626 17.69 12.29 -8.04
C LEU A 626 17.54 11.89 -9.52
N LEU A 627 18.13 12.68 -10.42
CA LEU A 627 18.20 12.34 -11.85
C LEU A 627 19.02 11.06 -12.08
N GLN A 628 20.21 10.92 -11.47
CA GLN A 628 21.02 9.70 -11.57
C GLN A 628 20.32 8.45 -11.00
N GLY A 629 19.58 8.58 -9.90
CA GLY A 629 18.76 7.50 -9.36
C GLY A 629 17.65 7.07 -10.32
N THR A 630 16.89 8.04 -10.84
CA THR A 630 15.81 7.79 -11.81
C THR A 630 16.32 7.20 -13.13
N ILE A 631 17.50 7.63 -13.60
CA ILE A 631 18.17 7.05 -14.77
C ILE A 631 18.59 5.61 -14.50
N THR A 632 19.12 5.30 -13.31
CA THR A 632 19.51 3.93 -12.96
C THR A 632 18.30 3.00 -12.96
N GLU A 633 17.16 3.46 -12.45
CA GLU A 633 15.93 2.67 -12.49
C GLU A 633 15.38 2.52 -13.92
N ALA A 634 15.47 3.56 -14.74
CA ALA A 634 15.16 3.47 -16.18
C ALA A 634 16.09 2.49 -16.92
N GLU A 635 17.37 2.42 -16.56
CA GLU A 635 18.32 1.44 -17.09
C GLU A 635 17.97 0.01 -16.67
N ASN A 636 17.53 -0.20 -15.42
CA ASN A 636 17.08 -1.51 -14.92
C ASN A 636 15.84 -1.99 -15.69
N ILE A 637 14.80 -1.15 -15.80
CA ILE A 637 13.54 -1.47 -16.50
C ILE A 637 13.79 -1.91 -17.96
N ILE A 638 14.72 -1.24 -18.65
CA ILE A 638 15.06 -1.59 -20.04
C ILE A 638 15.92 -2.86 -20.10
N GLN A 639 16.81 -3.11 -19.13
CA GLN A 639 17.60 -4.35 -19.06
C GLN A 639 16.71 -5.56 -18.77
N ASP A 640 15.77 -5.46 -17.83
CA ASP A 640 14.80 -6.52 -17.53
C ASP A 640 13.90 -6.83 -18.74
N ALA A 641 13.53 -5.80 -19.51
CA ALA A 641 12.78 -5.98 -20.75
C ALA A 641 13.59 -6.74 -21.81
N VAL A 642 14.90 -6.50 -21.92
CA VAL A 642 15.78 -7.26 -22.83
C VAL A 642 16.04 -8.68 -22.33
N ALA A 643 16.24 -8.88 -21.03
CA ALA A 643 16.46 -10.21 -20.48
C ALA A 643 15.30 -11.18 -20.82
N LYS A 644 14.07 -10.67 -20.87
CA LYS A 644 12.88 -11.42 -21.30
C LYS A 644 12.89 -11.83 -22.78
N LEU A 645 13.62 -11.16 -23.67
CA LEU A 645 13.70 -11.58 -25.08
C LEU A 645 14.42 -12.93 -25.25
N ASP A 646 15.31 -13.26 -24.32
CA ASP A 646 16.11 -14.49 -24.33
C ASP A 646 15.58 -15.53 -23.31
N ASP A 647 14.41 -15.29 -22.70
CA ASP A 647 13.76 -16.14 -21.69
C ASP A 647 12.84 -17.21 -22.35
N PRO A 648 13.08 -18.52 -22.12
CA PRO A 648 12.24 -19.60 -22.65
C PRO A 648 10.75 -19.52 -22.30
N SER A 649 10.39 -18.89 -21.18
CA SER A 649 8.99 -18.69 -20.78
C SER A 649 8.32 -17.60 -21.63
N HIS A 650 9.05 -16.54 -21.93
CA HIS A 650 8.58 -15.40 -22.72
C HIS A 650 8.48 -15.71 -24.22
N ILE A 651 9.28 -16.65 -24.73
CA ILE A 651 9.18 -17.15 -26.12
C ILE A 651 7.80 -17.75 -26.44
N ARG A 652 7.01 -18.14 -25.42
CA ARG A 652 5.63 -18.61 -25.57
C ARG A 652 4.58 -17.49 -25.51
N CYS A 653 4.96 -16.25 -25.21
CA CYS A 653 4.05 -15.12 -25.14
C CYS A 653 3.76 -14.58 -26.55
N THR A 654 2.48 -14.46 -26.90
CA THR A 654 2.07 -13.90 -28.20
C THR A 654 1.46 -12.51 -28.03
N SER A 655 1.62 -11.64 -29.02
CA SER A 655 1.03 -10.30 -29.03
C SER A 655 0.50 -9.93 -30.42
N SER A 656 -0.57 -9.13 -30.45
CA SER A 656 -1.21 -8.74 -31.71
C SER A 656 -0.52 -7.52 -32.33
N PRO A 657 -0.38 -7.45 -33.67
CA PRO A 657 0.19 -6.29 -34.35
C PRO A 657 -0.53 -4.97 -34.00
N ASP A 658 -1.86 -5.00 -33.84
CA ASP A 658 -2.66 -3.85 -33.40
C ASP A 658 -2.24 -3.32 -32.01
N TYR A 659 -1.90 -4.22 -31.08
CA TYR A 659 -1.45 -3.84 -29.74
C TYR A 659 -0.01 -3.33 -29.73
N LEU A 660 0.88 -3.94 -30.52
CA LEU A 660 2.25 -3.46 -30.73
C LEU A 660 2.26 -2.03 -31.29
N ILE A 661 1.44 -1.75 -32.30
CA ILE A 661 1.25 -0.40 -32.88
C ILE A 661 0.92 0.61 -31.78
N SER A 662 -0.10 0.32 -30.96
CA SER A 662 -0.54 1.22 -29.89
C SER A 662 0.56 1.49 -28.85
N ARG A 663 1.39 0.48 -28.54
CA ARG A 663 2.53 0.64 -27.61
C ARG A 663 3.66 1.45 -28.23
N ALA A 664 4.02 1.20 -29.50
CA ALA A 664 5.04 1.94 -30.20
C ALA A 664 4.66 3.42 -30.40
N GLU A 665 3.40 3.74 -30.73
CA GLU A 665 2.90 5.11 -30.80
C GLU A 665 2.99 5.84 -29.44
N ALA A 666 2.59 5.18 -28.35
CA ALA A 666 2.71 5.73 -27.00
C ALA A 666 4.18 5.96 -26.60
N ALA A 667 5.08 5.06 -26.98
CA ALA A 667 6.51 5.20 -26.74
C ALA A 667 7.12 6.36 -27.54
N LEU A 668 6.74 6.59 -28.81
CA LEU A 668 7.13 7.79 -29.56
C LEU A 668 6.67 9.09 -28.87
N GLY A 669 5.43 9.12 -28.38
CA GLY A 669 4.92 10.25 -27.60
C GLY A 669 5.67 10.49 -26.27
N SER A 670 6.28 9.44 -25.70
CA SER A 670 7.12 9.56 -24.49
C SER A 670 8.51 10.12 -24.80
N VAL A 671 9.10 9.77 -25.95
CA VAL A 671 10.39 10.31 -26.42
C VAL A 671 10.31 11.84 -26.59
N ASP A 672 9.21 12.35 -27.15
CA ASP A 672 9.00 13.81 -27.28
C ASP A 672 8.88 14.51 -25.92
N LYS A 673 8.24 13.89 -24.92
CA LYS A 673 8.18 14.40 -23.54
C LYS A 673 9.57 14.43 -22.89
N VAL A 674 10.38 13.39 -23.07
CA VAL A 674 11.75 13.33 -22.52
C VAL A 674 12.64 14.38 -23.18
N LYS A 675 12.58 14.53 -24.51
CA LYS A 675 13.34 15.57 -25.23
C LYS A 675 13.00 16.97 -24.73
N LYS A 676 11.71 17.25 -24.49
CA LYS A 676 11.26 18.51 -23.88
C LYS A 676 11.75 18.66 -22.44
N GLY A 677 11.52 17.66 -21.58
CA GLY A 677 11.93 17.69 -20.17
C GLY A 677 13.44 17.85 -20.01
N HIS A 678 14.24 17.27 -20.91
CA HIS A 678 15.69 17.44 -20.92
C HIS A 678 16.09 18.89 -21.25
N ALA A 679 15.49 19.48 -22.29
CA ALA A 679 15.73 20.88 -22.64
C ALA A 679 15.29 21.86 -21.54
N ASP A 680 14.21 21.57 -20.83
CA ASP A 680 13.73 22.39 -19.71
C ASP A 680 14.65 22.23 -18.46
N TYR A 681 15.14 21.03 -18.16
CA TYR A 681 16.14 20.81 -17.09
C TYR A 681 17.49 21.51 -17.38
N LEU A 682 17.95 21.52 -18.64
CA LEU A 682 19.16 22.27 -19.03
C LEU A 682 19.01 23.79 -18.86
N ARG A 683 17.78 24.33 -18.89
CA ARG A 683 17.49 25.75 -18.60
C ARG A 683 17.43 26.03 -17.10
N ASN A 684 16.98 25.08 -16.29
CA ASN A 684 16.90 25.19 -14.83
C ASN A 684 17.28 23.87 -14.14
N MET A 685 18.56 23.70 -13.84
CA MET A 685 19.07 22.50 -13.16
C MET A 685 18.60 22.36 -11.70
N GLY A 686 17.90 23.37 -11.15
CA GLY A 686 17.27 23.32 -9.83
C GLY A 686 15.91 22.61 -9.80
N ASP A 687 15.33 22.24 -10.95
CA ASP A 687 14.08 21.48 -11.05
C ASP A 687 14.21 20.31 -12.03
N ALA A 688 14.53 19.12 -11.51
CA ALA A 688 14.53 17.89 -12.31
C ALA A 688 13.12 17.31 -12.55
N GLY A 689 12.08 17.75 -11.82
CA GLY A 689 10.80 17.05 -11.68
C GLY A 689 9.98 16.89 -12.97
N GLY A 690 10.20 17.76 -13.97
CA GLY A 690 9.69 17.57 -15.33
C GLY A 690 10.36 16.42 -16.06
N LEU A 691 11.70 16.35 -16.02
CA LEU A 691 12.51 15.32 -16.66
C LEU A 691 12.32 13.95 -15.98
N LEU A 692 12.29 13.87 -14.65
CA LEU A 692 12.13 12.59 -13.93
C LEU A 692 10.84 11.86 -14.37
N ARG A 693 9.70 12.58 -14.36
CA ARG A 693 8.40 12.02 -14.77
C ARG A 693 8.38 11.60 -16.24
N ALA A 694 9.07 12.33 -17.10
CA ALA A 694 9.19 11.96 -18.51
C ALA A 694 10.03 10.69 -18.69
N LEU A 695 11.17 10.57 -17.98
CA LEU A 695 12.05 9.41 -18.01
C LEU A 695 11.35 8.14 -17.53
N THR A 696 10.58 8.20 -16.43
CA THR A 696 9.78 7.06 -15.95
C THR A 696 8.71 6.63 -16.96
N GLN A 697 8.02 7.57 -17.61
CA GLN A 697 7.07 7.22 -18.67
C GLN A 697 7.77 6.58 -19.88
N PHE A 698 8.94 7.09 -20.24
CA PHE A 698 9.75 6.59 -21.35
C PHE A 698 10.30 5.19 -21.11
N SER A 699 10.85 4.89 -19.92
CA SER A 699 11.40 3.57 -19.63
C SER A 699 10.32 2.48 -19.69
N HIS A 700 9.17 2.70 -19.06
CA HIS A 700 8.06 1.74 -19.11
C HIS A 700 7.47 1.55 -20.52
N LEU A 701 7.18 2.64 -21.25
CA LEU A 701 6.57 2.52 -22.59
C LEU A 701 7.54 1.93 -23.63
N THR A 702 8.84 2.18 -23.48
CA THR A 702 9.87 1.59 -24.35
C THR A 702 10.08 0.11 -24.00
N ALA A 703 10.10 -0.26 -22.71
CA ALA A 703 10.10 -1.65 -22.26
C ALA A 703 8.87 -2.43 -22.75
N ASP A 704 7.66 -1.87 -22.61
CA ASP A 704 6.43 -2.44 -23.16
C ASP A 704 6.55 -2.69 -24.66
N THR A 705 7.15 -1.76 -25.41
CA THR A 705 7.33 -1.88 -26.88
C THR A 705 8.35 -2.95 -27.24
N ILE A 706 9.43 -3.10 -26.46
CA ILE A 706 10.44 -4.15 -26.63
C ILE A 706 9.83 -5.54 -26.40
N ILE A 707 9.13 -5.71 -25.27
CA ILE A 707 8.46 -6.95 -24.86
C ILE A 707 7.39 -7.34 -25.89
N ASN A 708 6.49 -6.42 -26.25
CA ASN A 708 5.43 -6.71 -27.21
C ASN A 708 5.95 -6.88 -28.65
N GLY A 709 7.05 -6.24 -29.02
CA GLY A 709 7.69 -6.45 -30.32
C GLY A 709 8.21 -7.87 -30.47
N SER A 710 8.87 -8.40 -29.43
CA SER A 710 9.27 -9.81 -29.36
C SER A 710 8.06 -10.75 -29.39
N ALA A 711 7.05 -10.50 -28.56
CA ALA A 711 5.84 -11.33 -28.50
C ALA A 711 5.03 -11.31 -29.82
N THR A 712 5.13 -10.23 -30.61
CA THR A 712 4.54 -10.15 -31.96
C THR A 712 5.39 -10.90 -32.98
N ALA A 713 6.72 -10.89 -32.83
CA ALA A 713 7.65 -11.62 -33.70
C ALA A 713 7.37 -13.14 -33.70
N HIS A 714 6.98 -13.73 -32.56
CA HIS A 714 6.62 -15.15 -32.47
C HIS A 714 5.38 -15.55 -33.31
N MET A 715 4.55 -14.58 -33.73
CA MET A 715 3.39 -14.78 -34.61
C MET A 715 3.58 -14.19 -36.02
N ALA A 716 4.77 -13.66 -36.33
CA ALA A 716 5.08 -13.01 -37.59
C ALA A 716 5.76 -13.97 -38.59
N PRO A 717 5.66 -13.73 -39.91
CA PRO A 717 6.51 -14.42 -40.89
C PRO A 717 8.00 -14.19 -40.57
N THR A 718 8.84 -15.18 -40.83
CA THR A 718 10.26 -15.22 -40.41
C THR A 718 11.01 -13.91 -40.70
N ASP A 719 10.91 -13.37 -41.92
CA ASP A 719 11.57 -12.11 -42.32
C ASP A 719 11.16 -10.91 -41.45
N HIS A 720 9.90 -10.86 -41.00
CA HIS A 720 9.38 -9.80 -40.13
C HIS A 720 9.69 -10.08 -38.66
N ALA A 721 9.71 -11.35 -38.25
CA ALA A 721 10.06 -11.78 -36.90
C ALA A 721 11.53 -11.45 -36.56
N ASP A 722 12.45 -11.74 -37.48
CA ASP A 722 13.88 -11.42 -37.34
C ASP A 722 14.09 -9.91 -37.27
N GLN A 723 13.46 -9.14 -38.19
CA GLN A 723 13.53 -7.68 -38.18
C GLN A 723 12.92 -7.06 -36.92
N LEU A 724 11.78 -7.56 -36.42
CA LEU A 724 11.21 -7.09 -35.16
C LEU A 724 12.17 -7.35 -33.99
N THR A 725 12.72 -8.56 -33.91
CA THR A 725 13.65 -8.95 -32.84
C THR A 725 14.93 -8.12 -32.85
N GLU A 726 15.52 -7.89 -34.04
CA GLU A 726 16.68 -7.01 -34.20
C GLU A 726 16.36 -5.56 -33.79
N ASN A 727 15.22 -5.02 -34.23
CA ASN A 727 14.82 -3.66 -33.85
C ASN A 727 14.50 -3.55 -32.35
N CYS A 728 13.95 -4.58 -31.69
CA CYS A 728 13.76 -4.59 -30.24
C CYS A 728 15.10 -4.56 -29.48
N LYS A 729 16.07 -5.40 -29.86
CA LYS A 729 17.43 -5.38 -29.26
C LYS A 729 18.17 -4.07 -29.56
N GLY A 730 18.00 -3.51 -30.75
CA GLY A 730 18.49 -2.18 -31.13
C GLY A 730 17.87 -1.04 -30.32
N CYS A 731 16.55 -1.09 -30.09
CA CYS A 731 15.79 -0.09 -29.33
C CYS A 731 16.30 0.01 -27.89
N ALA A 732 16.49 -1.14 -27.24
CA ALA A 732 17.07 -1.19 -25.91
C ALA A 732 18.52 -0.68 -25.88
N THR A 733 19.35 -1.08 -26.85
CA THR A 733 20.75 -0.64 -26.95
C THR A 733 20.86 0.89 -27.05
N GLN A 734 20.07 1.51 -27.93
CA GLN A 734 20.04 2.97 -28.07
C GLN A 734 19.45 3.66 -26.82
N SER A 735 18.45 3.05 -26.18
CA SER A 735 17.85 3.60 -24.96
C SER A 735 18.84 3.60 -23.79
N LEU A 736 19.58 2.50 -23.60
CA LEU A 736 20.63 2.40 -22.58
C LEU A 736 21.82 3.33 -22.87
N GLN A 737 22.19 3.53 -24.13
CA GLN A 737 23.20 4.54 -24.50
C GLN A 737 22.73 5.95 -24.13
N TYR A 738 21.51 6.32 -24.51
CA TYR A 738 20.93 7.63 -24.20
C TYR A 738 20.83 7.89 -22.69
N LEU A 739 20.36 6.90 -21.92
CA LEU A 739 20.30 6.98 -20.45
C LEU A 739 21.69 7.16 -19.84
N ARG A 740 22.70 6.42 -20.32
CA ARG A 740 24.09 6.57 -19.88
C ARG A 740 24.67 7.95 -20.18
N GLU A 741 24.30 8.56 -21.31
CA GLU A 741 24.71 9.93 -21.66
C GLU A 741 24.03 10.99 -20.77
N LEU A 742 22.78 10.79 -20.34
CA LEU A 742 22.16 11.64 -19.31
C LEU A 742 22.79 11.46 -17.92
N LYS A 743 23.34 10.27 -17.61
CA LYS A 743 23.84 9.90 -16.27
C LYS A 743 25.09 10.67 -15.82
N SER A 744 25.84 11.27 -16.74
CA SER A 744 27.08 12.00 -16.45
C SER A 744 26.97 13.49 -16.78
N LYS A 745 27.43 14.35 -15.86
CA LYS A 745 27.49 15.83 -16.04
C LYS A 745 28.26 16.24 -17.30
N THR A 746 29.23 15.45 -17.75
CA THR A 746 30.04 15.74 -18.97
C THR A 746 29.32 15.45 -20.28
N THR A 747 28.30 14.58 -20.26
CA THR A 747 27.58 14.12 -21.46
C THR A 747 26.13 14.60 -21.49
N LEU A 748 25.58 15.03 -20.35
CA LEU A 748 24.21 15.53 -20.20
C LEU A 748 23.80 16.47 -21.34
N GLN A 749 24.56 17.55 -21.60
CA GLN A 749 24.24 18.53 -22.64
C GLN A 749 24.14 17.99 -24.08
N ARG A 750 24.75 16.84 -24.38
CA ARG A 750 24.78 16.24 -25.73
C ARG A 750 23.88 15.02 -25.92
N ALA A 751 23.18 14.58 -24.87
CA ALA A 751 22.31 13.41 -24.94
C ALA A 751 21.03 13.70 -25.76
N ASP A 752 20.81 12.99 -26.86
CA ASP A 752 19.63 13.12 -27.74
C ASP A 752 18.91 11.78 -27.95
N PRO A 753 17.62 11.64 -27.64
CA PRO A 753 16.87 10.40 -27.84
C PRO A 753 16.47 10.14 -29.31
N ALA A 754 16.98 10.92 -30.27
CA ALA A 754 16.65 10.79 -31.70
C ALA A 754 16.90 9.38 -32.26
N ALA A 755 18.00 8.71 -31.86
CA ALA A 755 18.29 7.35 -32.31
C ALA A 755 17.23 6.33 -31.82
N VAL A 756 16.74 6.49 -30.59
CA VAL A 756 15.65 5.66 -30.04
C VAL A 756 14.36 5.88 -30.82
N ARG A 757 14.02 7.14 -31.15
CA ARG A 757 12.84 7.48 -31.96
C ARG A 757 12.83 6.71 -33.29
N VAL A 758 13.96 6.71 -34.01
CA VAL A 758 14.08 6.05 -35.32
C VAL A 758 13.81 4.56 -35.23
N ILE A 759 14.28 3.88 -34.17
CA ILE A 759 14.05 2.44 -34.02
C ILE A 759 12.60 2.14 -33.62
N ILE A 760 11.99 2.92 -32.71
CA ILE A 760 10.57 2.76 -32.38
C ILE A 760 9.69 3.00 -33.63
N GLN A 761 10.06 3.94 -34.51
CA GLN A 761 9.38 4.14 -35.80
C GLN A 761 9.48 2.91 -36.72
N LYS A 762 10.60 2.19 -36.73
CA LYS A 762 10.72 0.91 -37.48
C LYS A 762 9.84 -0.20 -36.89
N ILE A 763 9.82 -0.34 -35.56
CA ILE A 763 8.93 -1.31 -34.87
C ILE A 763 7.46 -1.00 -35.17
N LEU A 764 7.07 0.28 -35.15
CA LEU A 764 5.73 0.74 -35.51
C LEU A 764 5.38 0.37 -36.96
N TYR A 765 6.29 0.62 -37.91
CA TYR A 765 6.09 0.29 -39.32
C TYR A 765 5.91 -1.22 -39.55
N LEU A 766 6.76 -2.06 -38.95
CA LEU A 766 6.63 -3.53 -39.01
C LEU A 766 5.31 -4.01 -38.40
N GLY A 767 4.87 -3.41 -37.27
CA GLY A 767 3.56 -3.69 -36.69
C GLY A 767 2.38 -3.32 -37.61
N GLN A 768 2.54 -2.27 -38.44
CA GLN A 768 1.54 -1.88 -39.45
C GLN A 768 1.49 -2.85 -40.63
N GLU A 769 2.63 -3.34 -41.12
CA GLU A 769 2.70 -4.34 -42.20
C GLU A 769 2.13 -5.70 -41.79
N LEU A 770 2.28 -6.08 -40.52
CA LEU A 770 1.78 -7.34 -39.96
C LEU A 770 0.26 -7.37 -39.69
N ARG A 771 -0.47 -6.25 -39.87
CA ARG A 771 -1.94 -6.27 -39.72
C ARG A 771 -2.56 -7.19 -40.77
N PRO A 772 -3.46 -8.12 -40.39
CA PRO A 772 -4.17 -8.95 -41.35
C PRO A 772 -4.92 -8.09 -42.38
N LYS A 773 -4.57 -8.25 -43.66
CA LYS A 773 -5.32 -7.66 -44.78
C LYS A 773 -6.65 -8.43 -44.88
N GLY A 774 -7.70 -7.85 -44.28
CA GLY A 774 -9.00 -8.50 -44.12
C GLY A 774 -9.59 -8.96 -45.46
N MET A 775 -10.36 -10.05 -45.41
CA MET A 775 -11.18 -10.48 -46.55
C MET A 775 -12.15 -9.37 -46.99
N ASP A 776 -12.44 -9.36 -48.29
CA ASP A 776 -12.98 -8.21 -49.03
C ASP A 776 -14.49 -7.96 -48.79
N VAL A 777 -14.87 -7.69 -47.54
CA VAL A 777 -16.14 -7.02 -47.24
C VAL A 777 -15.96 -5.55 -47.54
N ARG A 778 -16.63 -5.06 -48.59
CA ARG A 778 -16.53 -3.65 -49.02
C ARG A 778 -16.83 -2.73 -47.85
N GLN A 779 -15.81 -2.00 -47.39
CA GLN A 779 -15.89 -1.20 -46.17
C GLN A 779 -16.99 -0.13 -46.21
N GLU A 780 -17.41 0.29 -47.40
CA GLU A 780 -18.49 1.26 -47.63
C GLU A 780 -19.89 0.75 -47.24
N GLU A 781 -20.12 -0.57 -47.25
CA GLU A 781 -21.44 -1.18 -46.97
C GLU A 781 -21.67 -1.53 -45.48
N LEU A 782 -20.59 -1.60 -44.68
CA LEU A 782 -20.65 -2.01 -43.27
C LEU A 782 -21.47 -1.06 -42.38
N GLY A 783 -21.49 0.23 -42.68
CA GLY A 783 -22.20 1.22 -41.86
C GLY A 783 -23.72 1.07 -41.90
N ASP A 784 -24.31 0.83 -43.08
CA ASP A 784 -25.74 0.58 -43.22
C ASP A 784 -26.15 -0.79 -42.64
N LEU A 785 -25.21 -1.73 -42.61
CA LEU A 785 -25.45 -3.09 -42.14
C LEU A 785 -25.62 -3.17 -40.62
N VAL A 786 -24.99 -2.29 -39.84
CA VAL A 786 -25.21 -2.22 -38.37
C VAL A 786 -26.64 -1.83 -38.05
N ASP A 787 -27.11 -0.68 -38.56
CA ASP A 787 -28.45 -0.18 -38.29
C ASP A 787 -29.52 -1.15 -38.80
N LYS A 788 -29.29 -1.75 -40.00
CA LYS A 788 -30.17 -2.78 -40.56
C LYS A 788 -30.25 -4.03 -39.68
N GLU A 789 -29.12 -4.51 -39.17
CA GLU A 789 -29.10 -5.71 -38.34
C GLU A 789 -29.71 -5.45 -36.95
N MET A 790 -29.35 -4.35 -36.30
CA MET A 790 -29.95 -3.97 -35.01
C MET A 790 -31.48 -3.81 -35.12
N ALA A 791 -31.98 -3.26 -36.24
CA ALA A 791 -33.40 -3.18 -36.53
C ALA A 791 -34.02 -4.57 -36.79
N ALA A 792 -33.34 -5.46 -37.53
CA ALA A 792 -33.80 -6.83 -37.77
C ALA A 792 -33.88 -7.64 -36.48
N THR A 793 -32.87 -7.56 -35.61
CA THR A 793 -32.89 -8.16 -34.27
C THR A 793 -34.05 -7.63 -33.42
N SER A 794 -34.28 -6.31 -33.44
CA SER A 794 -35.42 -5.71 -32.72
C SER A 794 -36.78 -6.21 -33.23
N ALA A 795 -36.94 -6.32 -34.57
CA ALA A 795 -38.16 -6.84 -35.17
C ALA A 795 -38.38 -8.33 -34.86
N ALA A 796 -37.32 -9.14 -34.85
CA ALA A 796 -37.39 -10.55 -34.46
C ALA A 796 -37.87 -10.72 -33.00
N ILE A 797 -37.41 -9.85 -32.08
CA ILE A 797 -37.86 -9.88 -30.68
C ILE A 797 -39.33 -9.43 -30.55
N GLU A 798 -39.77 -8.42 -31.30
CA GLU A 798 -41.17 -7.98 -31.26
C GLU A 798 -42.14 -9.03 -31.84
N GLU A 799 -41.75 -9.73 -32.92
CA GLU A 799 -42.46 -10.89 -33.44
C GLU A 799 -42.44 -12.07 -32.46
N ALA A 800 -41.31 -12.30 -31.76
CA ALA A 800 -41.21 -13.32 -30.73
C ALA A 800 -42.20 -13.09 -29.58
N VAL A 801 -42.29 -11.85 -29.05
CA VAL A 801 -43.30 -11.47 -28.04
C VAL A 801 -44.73 -11.71 -28.57
N ARG A 802 -45.01 -11.31 -29.81
CA ARG A 802 -46.33 -11.46 -30.44
C ARG A 802 -46.76 -12.92 -30.51
N ARG A 803 -45.87 -13.83 -30.93
CA ARG A 803 -46.15 -15.27 -30.99
C ARG A 803 -46.34 -15.90 -29.60
N ILE A 804 -45.56 -15.49 -28.59
CA ILE A 804 -45.73 -16.02 -27.23
C ILE A 804 -47.13 -15.67 -26.68
N ASP A 805 -47.65 -14.47 -26.96
CA ASP A 805 -49.03 -14.10 -26.59
C ASP A 805 -50.09 -14.89 -27.38
N GLU A 806 -49.87 -15.13 -28.68
CA GLU A 806 -50.73 -16.03 -29.48
C GLU A 806 -50.76 -17.45 -28.88
N MET A 807 -49.60 -18.01 -28.55
CA MET A 807 -49.44 -19.32 -27.90
C MET A 807 -50.10 -19.36 -26.51
N MET A 808 -50.01 -18.29 -25.72
CA MET A 808 -50.63 -18.20 -24.39
C MET A 808 -52.17 -18.22 -24.50
N ASN A 809 -52.71 -17.49 -25.47
CA ASN A 809 -54.15 -17.48 -25.75
C ASN A 809 -54.63 -18.80 -26.38
N GLN A 810 -53.76 -19.57 -27.03
CA GLN A 810 -54.09 -20.89 -27.55
C GLN A 810 -54.02 -21.97 -26.46
N ALA A 811 -52.98 -21.97 -25.62
CA ALA A 811 -52.84 -22.86 -24.47
C ALA A 811 -54.05 -22.79 -23.53
N ARG A 812 -54.60 -21.59 -23.30
CA ARG A 812 -55.85 -21.35 -22.53
C ARG A 812 -57.10 -22.00 -23.10
N LYS A 813 -57.13 -22.34 -24.40
CA LYS A 813 -58.26 -23.04 -25.04
C LYS A 813 -58.05 -24.55 -25.04
N ASP A 814 -56.81 -24.97 -25.29
CA ASP A 814 -56.48 -26.36 -25.62
C ASP A 814 -56.05 -27.18 -24.38
N THR A 815 -55.68 -26.53 -23.28
CA THR A 815 -55.22 -27.19 -22.04
C THR A 815 -56.00 -26.72 -20.82
N THR A 816 -56.16 -27.60 -19.83
CA THR A 816 -56.88 -27.32 -18.57
C THR A 816 -56.16 -27.93 -17.37
N GLY A 817 -56.44 -27.42 -16.17
CA GLY A 817 -55.84 -27.90 -14.92
C GLY A 817 -54.33 -27.63 -14.85
N ILE A 818 -53.57 -28.56 -14.26
CA ILE A 818 -52.13 -28.42 -13.99
C ILE A 818 -51.33 -28.14 -15.29
N LYS A 819 -51.72 -28.75 -16.42
CA LYS A 819 -51.08 -28.51 -17.73
C LYS A 819 -51.18 -27.05 -18.18
N LEU A 820 -52.33 -26.41 -17.94
CA LEU A 820 -52.50 -24.98 -18.25
C LEU A 820 -51.63 -24.10 -17.33
N GLU A 821 -51.60 -24.38 -16.03
CA GLU A 821 -50.78 -23.62 -15.07
C GLU A 821 -49.29 -23.68 -15.42
N VAL A 822 -48.79 -24.87 -15.79
CA VAL A 822 -47.41 -25.07 -16.24
C VAL A 822 -47.12 -24.28 -17.52
N ASN A 823 -47.99 -24.40 -18.53
CA ASN A 823 -47.83 -23.70 -19.81
C ASN A 823 -47.88 -22.17 -19.63
N GLU A 824 -48.82 -21.63 -18.85
CA GLU A 824 -48.87 -20.19 -18.56
C GLU A 824 -47.61 -19.71 -17.82
N ARG A 825 -47.11 -20.47 -16.83
CA ARG A 825 -45.88 -20.09 -16.11
C ARG A 825 -44.67 -20.01 -17.04
N ILE A 826 -44.50 -21.00 -17.92
CA ILE A 826 -43.41 -21.04 -18.90
C ILE A 826 -43.54 -19.86 -19.88
N LEU A 827 -44.70 -19.65 -20.48
CA LEU A 827 -44.90 -18.57 -21.47
C LEU A 827 -44.78 -17.16 -20.88
N ASN A 828 -45.24 -16.93 -19.64
CA ASN A 828 -45.01 -15.67 -18.94
C ASN A 828 -43.51 -15.39 -18.75
N SER A 829 -42.74 -16.39 -18.28
CA SER A 829 -41.28 -16.22 -18.12
C SER A 829 -40.56 -15.98 -19.45
N CYS A 830 -40.99 -16.62 -20.54
CA CYS A 830 -40.47 -16.37 -21.89
C CYS A 830 -40.78 -14.94 -22.37
N THR A 831 -41.99 -14.42 -22.05
CA THR A 831 -42.40 -13.05 -22.36
C THR A 831 -41.51 -12.04 -21.63
N ASP A 832 -41.31 -12.21 -20.32
CA ASP A 832 -40.45 -11.33 -19.51
C ASP A 832 -39.00 -11.31 -20.02
N LEU A 833 -38.49 -12.46 -20.46
CA LEU A 833 -37.17 -12.57 -21.10
C LEU A 833 -37.10 -11.77 -22.40
N MET A 834 -38.08 -11.92 -23.30
CA MET A 834 -38.10 -11.15 -24.56
C MET A 834 -38.22 -9.64 -24.30
N MET A 835 -38.99 -9.22 -23.29
CA MET A 835 -39.06 -7.81 -22.89
C MET A 835 -37.71 -7.30 -22.35
N ALA A 836 -36.98 -8.10 -21.59
CA ALA A 836 -35.63 -7.74 -21.12
C ALA A 836 -34.63 -7.61 -22.29
N ILE A 837 -34.69 -8.54 -23.26
CA ILE A 837 -33.82 -8.52 -24.45
C ILE A 837 -34.13 -7.31 -25.34
N ARG A 838 -35.41 -6.97 -25.54
CA ARG A 838 -35.82 -5.75 -26.26
C ARG A 838 -35.19 -4.49 -25.64
N MET A 839 -35.21 -4.37 -24.32
CA MET A 839 -34.55 -3.26 -23.61
C MET A 839 -33.03 -3.26 -23.79
N LEU A 840 -32.40 -4.44 -23.88
CA LEU A 840 -30.96 -4.58 -24.15
C LEU A 840 -30.60 -4.12 -25.57
N ILE A 841 -31.38 -4.48 -26.59
CA ILE A 841 -31.16 -4.03 -27.97
C ILE A 841 -31.31 -2.52 -28.10
N ILE A 842 -32.32 -1.92 -27.45
CA ILE A 842 -32.49 -0.46 -27.41
C ILE A 842 -31.27 0.20 -26.73
N ALA A 843 -30.87 -0.28 -25.55
CA ALA A 843 -29.70 0.27 -24.83
C ALA A 843 -28.38 0.11 -25.60
N SER A 844 -28.21 -1.00 -26.35
CA SER A 844 -27.06 -1.23 -27.23
C SER A 844 -27.07 -0.24 -28.39
N THR A 845 -28.20 -0.08 -29.07
CA THR A 845 -28.38 0.87 -30.19
C THR A 845 -28.08 2.30 -29.74
N ASP A 846 -28.56 2.71 -28.56
CA ASP A 846 -28.31 4.04 -28.05
C ASP A 846 -26.85 4.23 -27.60
N LEU A 847 -26.19 3.22 -27.03
CA LEU A 847 -24.75 3.29 -26.76
C LEU A 847 -23.94 3.42 -28.06
N GLN A 848 -24.29 2.69 -29.12
CA GLN A 848 -23.62 2.79 -30.42
C GLN A 848 -23.72 4.21 -31.00
N LYS A 849 -24.88 4.86 -30.93
CA LYS A 849 -25.04 6.27 -31.33
C LYS A 849 -24.09 7.20 -30.57
N GLU A 850 -23.97 7.03 -29.25
CA GLU A 850 -23.06 7.84 -28.41
C GLU A 850 -21.57 7.62 -28.78
N ILE A 851 -21.18 6.36 -29.02
CA ILE A 851 -19.82 6.01 -29.47
C ILE A 851 -19.49 6.69 -30.80
N VAL A 852 -20.42 6.64 -31.76
CA VAL A 852 -20.26 7.25 -33.08
C VAL A 852 -20.23 8.78 -32.98
N GLU A 853 -21.13 9.39 -32.22
CA GLU A 853 -21.21 10.84 -32.00
C GLU A 853 -19.93 11.39 -31.36
N GLY A 854 -19.39 10.72 -30.33
CA GLY A 854 -18.15 11.11 -29.67
C GLY A 854 -16.87 10.76 -30.44
N GLY A 855 -16.89 9.68 -31.24
CA GLY A 855 -15.69 9.11 -31.87
C GLY A 855 -15.42 9.52 -33.32
N ARG A 856 -16.43 10.00 -34.08
CA ARG A 856 -16.27 10.25 -35.52
C ARG A 856 -15.54 11.55 -35.89
N GLY A 857 -15.55 12.56 -35.01
CA GLY A 857 -15.05 13.90 -35.35
C GLY A 857 -15.77 14.47 -36.57
N ALA A 858 -15.01 14.81 -37.63
CA ALA A 858 -15.55 15.29 -38.90
C ALA A 858 -16.00 14.18 -39.88
N ALA A 859 -15.76 12.90 -39.57
CA ALA A 859 -16.12 11.78 -40.44
C ALA A 859 -17.64 11.50 -40.45
N SER A 860 -18.12 10.91 -41.55
CA SER A 860 -19.47 10.36 -41.60
C SER A 860 -19.64 9.14 -40.69
N ILE A 861 -20.88 8.79 -40.35
CA ILE A 861 -21.21 7.60 -39.56
C ILE A 861 -20.70 6.33 -40.26
N LYS A 862 -20.87 6.25 -41.58
CA LYS A 862 -20.40 5.11 -42.39
C LYS A 862 -18.88 4.97 -42.36
N GLU A 863 -18.15 6.07 -42.54
CA GLU A 863 -16.68 6.07 -42.40
C GLU A 863 -16.20 5.65 -41.01
N PHE A 864 -16.93 5.99 -39.95
CA PHE A 864 -16.56 5.59 -38.59
C PHE A 864 -16.64 4.07 -38.43
N TYR A 865 -17.74 3.44 -38.87
CA TYR A 865 -17.87 1.99 -38.87
C TYR A 865 -16.85 1.32 -39.81
N ALA A 866 -16.67 1.84 -41.03
CA ALA A 866 -15.65 1.37 -41.98
C ALA A 866 -14.23 1.36 -41.39
N LYS A 867 -13.81 2.46 -40.73
CA LYS A 867 -12.50 2.58 -40.04
C LYS A 867 -12.36 1.64 -38.84
N ASN A 868 -13.45 1.09 -38.34
CA ASN A 868 -13.49 0.16 -37.20
C ASN A 868 -14.05 -1.23 -37.62
N SER A 869 -13.83 -1.65 -38.87
CA SER A 869 -14.48 -2.82 -39.50
C SER A 869 -14.60 -4.06 -38.60
N ARG A 870 -13.50 -4.56 -38.00
CA ARG A 870 -13.53 -5.74 -37.12
C ARG A 870 -14.44 -5.59 -35.90
N TRP A 871 -14.54 -4.39 -35.33
CA TRP A 871 -15.47 -4.11 -34.23
C TRP A 871 -16.92 -4.08 -34.74
N THR A 872 -17.13 -3.51 -35.92
CA THR A 872 -18.43 -3.48 -36.62
C THR A 872 -18.94 -4.87 -36.98
N GLU A 873 -18.07 -5.74 -37.51
CA GLU A 873 -18.36 -7.14 -37.82
C GLU A 873 -18.75 -7.93 -36.56
N GLY A 874 -17.97 -7.80 -35.47
CA GLY A 874 -18.29 -8.45 -34.20
C GLY A 874 -19.61 -7.97 -33.58
N LEU A 875 -19.94 -6.70 -33.77
CA LEU A 875 -21.21 -6.09 -33.33
C LEU A 875 -22.40 -6.64 -34.13
N ILE A 876 -22.29 -6.70 -35.47
CA ILE A 876 -23.30 -7.29 -36.37
C ILE A 876 -23.49 -8.77 -36.07
N SER A 877 -22.40 -9.53 -35.89
CA SER A 877 -22.46 -10.97 -35.57
C SER A 877 -23.16 -11.23 -34.25
N ALA A 878 -22.91 -10.42 -33.22
CA ALA A 878 -23.58 -10.58 -31.94
C ALA A 878 -25.07 -10.18 -32.00
N ALA A 879 -25.43 -9.15 -32.77
CA ALA A 879 -26.83 -8.78 -33.01
C ALA A 879 -27.61 -9.90 -33.72
N LYS A 880 -26.99 -10.55 -34.72
CA LYS A 880 -27.54 -11.74 -35.40
C LYS A 880 -27.80 -12.89 -34.43
N ALA A 881 -26.82 -13.23 -33.59
CA ALA A 881 -26.94 -14.32 -32.62
C ALA A 881 -28.12 -14.10 -31.66
N VAL A 882 -28.31 -12.86 -31.17
CA VAL A 882 -29.46 -12.50 -30.33
C VAL A 882 -30.79 -12.63 -31.08
N GLY A 883 -30.87 -12.21 -32.34
CA GLY A 883 -32.09 -12.31 -33.14
C GLY A 883 -32.48 -13.76 -33.48
N TRP A 884 -31.50 -14.59 -33.80
CA TRP A 884 -31.69 -16.03 -33.99
C TRP A 884 -32.13 -16.71 -32.69
N GLY A 885 -31.42 -16.48 -31.57
CA GLY A 885 -31.77 -17.04 -30.27
C GLY A 885 -33.19 -16.65 -29.81
N ALA A 886 -33.63 -15.43 -30.12
CA ALA A 886 -35.01 -14.99 -29.86
C ALA A 886 -36.06 -15.79 -30.64
N THR A 887 -35.73 -16.23 -31.86
CA THR A 887 -36.61 -17.05 -32.71
C THR A 887 -36.65 -18.49 -32.19
N GLU A 888 -35.50 -19.11 -31.95
CA GLU A 888 -35.38 -20.49 -31.44
C GLU A 888 -36.03 -20.67 -30.06
N MET A 889 -35.96 -19.66 -29.20
CA MET A 889 -36.66 -19.65 -27.91
C MET A 889 -38.17 -19.84 -28.09
N VAL A 890 -38.77 -19.11 -29.03
CA VAL A 890 -40.21 -19.18 -29.28
C VAL A 890 -40.60 -20.50 -29.92
N GLU A 891 -39.82 -20.98 -30.89
CA GLU A 891 -40.06 -22.30 -31.48
C GLU A 891 -39.91 -23.43 -30.46
N SER A 892 -38.98 -23.32 -29.51
CA SER A 892 -38.84 -24.29 -28.42
C SER A 892 -39.99 -24.20 -27.41
N ALA A 893 -40.43 -23.00 -27.07
CA ALA A 893 -41.59 -22.79 -26.19
C ALA A 893 -42.88 -23.31 -26.82
N ASP A 894 -43.08 -23.13 -28.13
CA ASP A 894 -44.22 -23.64 -28.89
C ASP A 894 -44.24 -25.18 -28.89
N LYS A 895 -43.11 -25.81 -29.22
CA LYS A 895 -42.96 -27.29 -29.15
C LYS A 895 -43.25 -27.84 -27.75
N VAL A 896 -42.82 -27.16 -26.69
CA VAL A 896 -43.09 -27.55 -25.29
C VAL A 896 -44.58 -27.44 -24.95
N VAL A 897 -45.24 -26.33 -25.33
CA VAL A 897 -46.69 -26.12 -25.10
C VAL A 897 -47.56 -27.10 -25.89
N LEU A 898 -47.16 -27.43 -27.12
CA LEU A 898 -47.80 -28.43 -27.97
C LEU A 898 -47.46 -29.87 -27.56
N HIS A 899 -46.60 -30.08 -26.55
CA HIS A 899 -46.09 -31.39 -26.12
C HIS A 899 -45.42 -32.20 -27.26
N THR A 900 -44.79 -31.52 -28.21
CA THR A 900 -44.08 -32.11 -29.37
C THR A 900 -42.56 -32.01 -29.27
N GLY A 901 -42.03 -31.17 -28.37
CA GLY A 901 -40.59 -31.04 -28.10
C GLY A 901 -40.26 -31.23 -26.62
N LYS A 902 -38.96 -31.11 -26.32
CA LYS A 902 -38.40 -31.42 -25.00
C LYS A 902 -38.25 -30.16 -24.14
N TYR A 903 -38.49 -30.29 -22.83
CA TYR A 903 -38.27 -29.21 -21.87
C TYR A 903 -36.79 -28.78 -21.83
N GLU A 904 -35.87 -29.72 -22.10
CA GLU A 904 -34.43 -29.49 -22.20
C GLU A 904 -34.04 -28.57 -23.37
N GLU A 905 -34.77 -28.61 -24.50
CA GLU A 905 -34.50 -27.75 -25.66
C GLU A 905 -34.72 -26.28 -25.29
N LEU A 906 -35.80 -25.99 -24.56
CA LEU A 906 -36.12 -24.65 -24.07
C LEU A 906 -35.09 -24.15 -23.03
N ILE A 907 -34.56 -25.05 -22.19
CA ILE A 907 -33.49 -24.74 -21.23
C ILE A 907 -32.19 -24.37 -21.98
N VAL A 908 -31.81 -25.13 -23.02
CA VAL A 908 -30.62 -24.84 -23.83
C VAL A 908 -30.76 -23.50 -24.57
N CYS A 909 -31.91 -23.24 -25.20
CA CYS A 909 -32.18 -21.95 -25.85
C CYS A 909 -32.10 -20.77 -24.87
N SER A 910 -32.53 -20.96 -23.62
CA SER A 910 -32.44 -19.96 -22.55
C SER A 910 -31.01 -19.63 -22.15
N HIS A 911 -30.10 -20.60 -22.19
CA HIS A 911 -28.68 -20.35 -21.97
C HIS A 911 -28.01 -19.68 -23.19
N GLU A 912 -28.36 -20.10 -24.41
CA GLU A 912 -27.77 -19.58 -25.65
C GLU A 912 -28.11 -18.11 -25.90
N ILE A 913 -29.36 -17.70 -25.63
CA ILE A 913 -29.79 -16.30 -25.78
C ILE A 913 -29.14 -15.38 -24.73
N ALA A 914 -28.88 -15.89 -23.52
CA ALA A 914 -28.12 -15.19 -22.48
C ALA A 914 -26.64 -15.03 -22.88
N ALA A 915 -26.02 -16.06 -23.46
CA ALA A 915 -24.67 -15.99 -24.00
C ALA A 915 -24.56 -14.99 -25.17
N SER A 916 -25.48 -15.07 -26.13
CA SER A 916 -25.55 -14.16 -27.28
C SER A 916 -25.72 -12.69 -26.87
N THR A 917 -26.57 -12.41 -25.88
CA THR A 917 -26.74 -11.04 -25.37
C THR A 917 -25.53 -10.54 -24.57
N ALA A 918 -24.84 -11.42 -23.84
CA ALA A 918 -23.55 -11.08 -23.22
C ALA A 918 -22.46 -10.76 -24.26
N GLN A 919 -22.42 -11.49 -25.38
CA GLN A 919 -21.51 -11.21 -26.50
C GLN A 919 -21.79 -9.83 -27.11
N LEU A 920 -23.06 -9.46 -27.30
CA LEU A 920 -23.45 -8.14 -27.82
C LEU A 920 -23.04 -7.00 -26.88
N VAL A 921 -23.15 -7.20 -25.57
CA VAL A 921 -22.69 -6.25 -24.54
C VAL A 921 -21.16 -6.12 -24.57
N ALA A 922 -20.44 -7.24 -24.70
CA ALA A 922 -18.98 -7.25 -24.82
C ALA A 922 -18.52 -6.49 -26.08
N ALA A 923 -19.10 -6.77 -27.25
CA ALA A 923 -18.83 -6.06 -28.50
C ALA A 923 -19.10 -4.55 -28.37
N SER A 924 -20.25 -4.16 -27.80
CA SER A 924 -20.62 -2.76 -27.61
C SER A 924 -19.70 -2.01 -26.64
N LYS A 925 -19.10 -2.70 -25.66
CA LYS A 925 -18.21 -2.11 -24.65
C LYS A 925 -16.83 -1.73 -25.20
N VAL A 926 -16.33 -2.38 -26.25
CA VAL A 926 -14.94 -2.20 -26.76
C VAL A 926 -14.59 -0.74 -27.10
N LYS A 927 -15.57 0.04 -27.60
CA LYS A 927 -15.38 1.43 -28.03
C LYS A 927 -16.11 2.45 -27.15
N ALA A 928 -16.72 2.01 -26.04
CA ALA A 928 -17.44 2.86 -25.11
C ALA A 928 -16.50 3.58 -24.12
N ASP A 929 -16.83 4.84 -23.78
CA ASP A 929 -16.18 5.52 -22.66
C ASP A 929 -16.54 4.81 -21.33
N ARG A 930 -15.54 4.61 -20.46
CA ARG A 930 -15.72 3.96 -19.14
C ARG A 930 -16.66 4.74 -18.21
N SER A 931 -16.90 6.01 -18.48
CA SER A 931 -17.81 6.90 -17.75
C SER A 931 -19.19 7.05 -18.40
N SER A 932 -19.47 6.35 -19.51
CA SER A 932 -20.74 6.44 -20.23
C SER A 932 -21.94 6.00 -19.38
N LYS A 933 -22.98 6.85 -19.38
CA LYS A 933 -24.28 6.51 -18.78
C LYS A 933 -25.01 5.45 -19.59
N ARG A 934 -24.93 5.48 -20.93
CA ARG A 934 -25.55 4.47 -21.80
C ARG A 934 -24.91 3.10 -21.63
N LEU A 935 -23.59 3.03 -21.42
CA LEU A 935 -22.90 1.78 -21.07
C LEU A 935 -23.41 1.19 -19.75
N THR A 936 -23.70 2.03 -18.77
CA THR A 936 -24.28 1.60 -17.48
C THR A 936 -25.69 1.01 -17.67
N ILE A 937 -26.53 1.65 -18.49
CA ILE A 937 -27.88 1.17 -18.82
C ILE A 937 -27.82 -0.18 -19.56
N LEU A 938 -26.91 -0.33 -20.54
CA LEU A 938 -26.70 -1.59 -21.25
C LEU A 938 -26.29 -2.74 -20.32
N GLN A 939 -25.39 -2.46 -19.36
CA GLN A 939 -24.99 -3.45 -18.35
C GLN A 939 -26.15 -3.85 -17.41
N GLN A 940 -27.02 -2.91 -17.05
CA GLN A 940 -28.23 -3.22 -16.26
C GLN A 940 -29.23 -4.07 -17.06
N ALA A 941 -29.45 -3.75 -18.34
CA ALA A 941 -30.28 -4.56 -19.22
C ALA A 941 -29.75 -6.00 -19.36
N SER A 942 -28.42 -6.16 -19.47
CA SER A 942 -27.76 -7.48 -19.53
C SER A 942 -27.97 -8.33 -18.28
N ARG A 943 -27.88 -7.73 -17.08
CA ARG A 943 -28.20 -8.44 -15.83
C ARG A 943 -29.65 -8.91 -15.81
N ARG A 944 -30.58 -8.04 -16.20
CA ARG A 944 -32.01 -8.38 -16.29
C ARG A 944 -32.28 -9.52 -17.28
N VAL A 945 -31.59 -9.57 -18.42
CA VAL A 945 -31.70 -10.70 -19.36
C VAL A 945 -31.25 -12.01 -18.71
N ASN A 946 -30.12 -12.03 -18.00
CA ASN A 946 -29.66 -13.22 -17.29
C ASN A 946 -30.63 -13.66 -16.17
N GLU A 947 -31.19 -12.72 -15.42
CA GLU A 947 -32.22 -12.97 -14.41
C GLU A 947 -33.48 -13.60 -15.03
N MET A 948 -33.98 -13.06 -16.14
CA MET A 948 -35.17 -13.62 -16.80
C MET A 948 -34.89 -14.97 -17.47
N ALA A 949 -33.69 -15.18 -18.02
CA ALA A 949 -33.28 -16.48 -18.57
C ALA A 949 -33.23 -17.56 -17.49
N ALA A 950 -32.74 -17.23 -16.29
CA ALA A 950 -32.79 -18.12 -15.13
C ALA A 950 -34.25 -18.43 -14.70
N ASN A 951 -35.16 -17.45 -14.79
CA ASN A 951 -36.58 -17.65 -14.51
C ASN A 951 -37.26 -18.59 -15.53
N VAL A 952 -36.88 -18.53 -16.81
CA VAL A 952 -37.36 -19.49 -17.83
C VAL A 952 -36.88 -20.90 -17.51
N VAL A 953 -35.58 -21.07 -17.21
CA VAL A 953 -35.02 -22.39 -16.84
C VAL A 953 -35.71 -22.95 -15.57
N GLY A 954 -35.94 -22.10 -14.56
CA GLY A 954 -36.67 -22.48 -13.35
C GLY A 954 -38.11 -22.93 -13.65
N SER A 955 -38.86 -22.10 -14.38
CA SER A 955 -40.25 -22.40 -14.78
C SER A 955 -40.37 -23.67 -15.61
N THR A 956 -39.41 -23.90 -16.50
CA THR A 956 -39.34 -25.08 -17.38
C THR A 956 -39.04 -26.36 -16.59
N ARG A 957 -38.11 -26.31 -15.62
CA ARG A 957 -37.81 -27.45 -14.72
C ARG A 957 -38.99 -27.78 -13.80
N THR A 958 -39.60 -26.77 -13.17
CA THR A 958 -40.82 -26.99 -12.36
C THR A 958 -41.95 -27.55 -13.21
N GLY A 959 -42.07 -27.13 -14.47
CA GLY A 959 -43.03 -27.69 -15.43
C GLY A 959 -42.82 -29.17 -15.70
N LEU A 960 -41.57 -29.60 -15.92
CA LEU A 960 -41.19 -30.99 -16.08
C LEU A 960 -41.58 -31.83 -14.85
N GLU A 961 -41.20 -31.39 -13.65
CA GLU A 961 -41.52 -32.07 -12.37
C GLU A 961 -43.03 -32.23 -12.10
N HIS A 962 -43.88 -31.35 -12.63
CA HIS A 962 -45.34 -31.40 -12.45
C HIS A 962 -46.07 -32.21 -13.53
N LEU A 963 -45.38 -32.62 -14.60
CA LEU A 963 -45.95 -33.33 -15.74
C LEU A 963 -45.37 -34.73 -15.96
N GLU A 964 -44.27 -35.08 -15.30
CA GLU A 964 -43.85 -36.46 -15.12
C GLU A 964 -44.89 -37.23 -14.28
N GLU A 965 -45.78 -37.96 -14.95
CA GLU A 965 -46.47 -39.10 -14.32
C GLU A 965 -45.39 -40.09 -13.86
N LYS A 966 -45.12 -40.10 -12.56
CA LYS A 966 -44.34 -41.18 -11.94
C LYS A 966 -45.15 -42.46 -12.06
N ASP A 967 -44.82 -43.27 -13.07
CA ASP A 967 -45.23 -44.66 -13.17
C ASP A 967 -44.92 -45.35 -11.83
N THR A 968 -45.95 -45.52 -11.01
CA THR A 968 -45.84 -46.25 -9.76
C THR A 968 -45.68 -47.72 -10.12
N MET A 969 -44.43 -48.19 -10.16
CA MET A 969 -44.06 -49.55 -10.55
C MET A 969 -44.93 -50.58 -9.84
N ASP A 970 -45.90 -51.15 -10.56
CA ASP A 970 -46.82 -52.13 -10.04
C ASP A 970 -46.23 -53.54 -10.19
N PHE A 971 -45.66 -54.03 -9.09
CA PHE A 971 -45.09 -55.36 -9.02
C PHE A 971 -46.14 -56.47 -8.80
N SER A 972 -47.44 -56.13 -8.70
CA SER A 972 -48.51 -57.07 -8.33
C SER A 972 -48.94 -58.01 -9.49
N GLY A 973 -48.10 -59.01 -9.75
CA GLY A 973 -48.37 -60.06 -10.74
C GLY A 973 -47.14 -60.70 -11.36
N LEU A 974 -45.94 -60.18 -11.06
CA LEU A 974 -44.68 -60.68 -11.58
C LEU A 974 -44.16 -61.86 -10.73
N SER A 975 -43.81 -62.96 -11.38
CA SER A 975 -43.06 -64.05 -10.73
C SER A 975 -41.61 -63.65 -10.53
N LEU A 976 -40.93 -64.18 -9.52
CA LEU A 976 -39.51 -63.89 -9.20
C LEU A 976 -38.56 -63.94 -10.41
N ILE A 977 -38.76 -64.90 -11.34
CA ILE A 977 -37.95 -65.05 -12.56
C ILE A 977 -38.23 -63.93 -13.59
N LYS A 978 -39.47 -63.42 -13.66
CA LYS A 978 -39.80 -62.26 -14.49
C LYS A 978 -39.22 -60.98 -13.90
N LEU A 979 -39.35 -60.80 -12.58
CA LEU A 979 -38.80 -59.64 -11.89
C LEU A 979 -37.27 -59.54 -12.04
N LYS A 980 -36.52 -60.63 -11.87
CA LYS A 980 -35.07 -60.63 -12.14
C LYS A 980 -34.71 -60.47 -13.62
N ARG A 981 -35.61 -60.81 -14.56
CA ARG A 981 -35.41 -60.48 -15.98
C ARG A 981 -35.56 -58.99 -16.23
N GLU A 982 -36.64 -58.38 -15.74
CA GLU A 982 -36.88 -56.93 -15.86
C GLU A 982 -35.80 -56.11 -15.16
N GLU A 983 -35.29 -56.56 -14.01
CA GLU A 983 -34.13 -55.94 -13.34
C GLU A 983 -32.87 -56.01 -14.21
N MET A 984 -32.58 -57.17 -14.81
CA MET A 984 -31.42 -57.33 -15.71
C MET A 984 -31.58 -56.51 -16.99
N GLU A 985 -32.78 -56.44 -17.57
CA GLU A 985 -33.11 -55.59 -18.72
C GLU A 985 -32.96 -54.09 -18.36
N SER A 986 -33.34 -53.68 -17.14
CA SER A 986 -33.12 -52.33 -16.63
C SER A 986 -31.64 -52.02 -16.40
N GLN A 987 -30.84 -52.96 -15.88
CA GLN A 987 -29.39 -52.78 -15.73
C GLN A 987 -28.69 -52.65 -17.09
N VAL A 988 -29.08 -53.44 -18.09
CA VAL A 988 -28.63 -53.26 -19.48
C VAL A 988 -29.02 -51.88 -20.00
N LYS A 989 -30.24 -51.41 -19.73
CA LYS A 989 -30.70 -50.07 -20.13
C LYS A 989 -29.89 -48.94 -19.49
N VAL A 990 -29.47 -49.08 -18.23
CA VAL A 990 -28.57 -48.11 -17.56
C VAL A 990 -27.22 -48.04 -18.31
N LEU A 991 -26.58 -49.18 -18.57
CA LEU A 991 -25.30 -49.22 -19.30
C LEU A 991 -25.40 -48.65 -20.72
N GLU A 992 -26.51 -48.91 -21.42
CA GLU A 992 -26.79 -48.28 -22.72
C GLU A 992 -26.88 -46.74 -22.63
N LEU A 993 -27.57 -46.23 -21.59
CA LEU A 993 -27.74 -44.79 -21.38
C LEU A 993 -26.45 -44.09 -20.95
N GLU A 994 -25.63 -44.73 -20.12
CA GLU A 994 -24.29 -44.23 -19.76
C GLU A 994 -23.38 -44.11 -20.99
N SER A 995 -23.37 -45.13 -21.85
CA SER A 995 -22.62 -45.09 -23.11
C SER A 995 -23.15 -44.02 -24.07
N GLN A 996 -24.47 -43.85 -24.18
CA GLN A 996 -25.07 -42.78 -24.98
C GLN A 996 -24.70 -41.38 -24.45
N LEU A 997 -24.68 -41.20 -23.12
CA LEU A 997 -24.29 -39.95 -22.47
C LEU A 997 -22.81 -39.60 -22.71
N GLU A 998 -21.91 -40.58 -22.66
CA GLU A 998 -20.49 -40.36 -22.97
C GLU A 998 -20.27 -39.97 -24.44
N ASN A 999 -20.94 -40.68 -25.37
CA ASN A 999 -20.88 -40.37 -26.80
C ASN A 999 -21.41 -38.95 -27.12
N GLU A 1000 -22.54 -38.54 -26.54
CA GLU A 1000 -23.07 -37.18 -26.76
C GLU A 1000 -22.21 -36.10 -26.07
N ARG A 1001 -21.54 -36.40 -24.95
CA ARG A 1001 -20.54 -35.48 -24.36
C ARG A 1001 -19.33 -35.28 -25.29
N LEU A 1002 -18.82 -36.35 -25.90
CA LEU A 1002 -17.73 -36.28 -26.88
C LEU A 1002 -18.15 -35.44 -28.10
N ARG A 1003 -19.31 -35.75 -28.67
CA ARG A 1003 -19.91 -35.04 -29.80
C ARG A 1003 -20.13 -33.55 -29.52
N LEU A 1004 -20.62 -33.21 -28.32
CA LEU A 1004 -20.77 -31.81 -27.88
C LEU A 1004 -19.41 -31.10 -27.77
N GLY A 1005 -18.36 -31.82 -27.32
CA GLY A 1005 -16.98 -31.34 -27.33
C GLY A 1005 -16.47 -31.04 -28.75
N GLU A 1006 -16.70 -31.95 -29.69
CA GLU A 1006 -16.34 -31.75 -31.11
C GLU A 1006 -17.09 -30.58 -31.76
N LEU A 1007 -18.38 -30.44 -31.48
CA LEU A 1007 -19.20 -29.32 -31.97
C LEU A 1007 -18.69 -27.99 -31.43
N ARG A 1008 -18.33 -27.92 -30.14
CA ARG A 1008 -17.69 -26.74 -29.54
C ARG A 1008 -16.34 -26.44 -30.17
N LYS A 1009 -15.50 -27.45 -30.43
CA LYS A 1009 -14.21 -27.28 -31.12
C LYS A 1009 -14.41 -26.65 -32.51
N LYS A 1010 -15.30 -27.23 -33.33
CA LYS A 1010 -15.65 -26.69 -34.66
C LYS A 1010 -16.25 -25.29 -34.60
N HIS A 1011 -16.99 -24.95 -33.55
CA HIS A 1011 -17.50 -23.60 -33.34
C HIS A 1011 -16.35 -22.60 -33.12
N TYR A 1012 -15.31 -22.95 -32.35
CA TYR A 1012 -14.12 -22.10 -32.20
C TYR A 1012 -13.30 -21.96 -33.49
N ASP A 1013 -13.14 -23.06 -34.25
CA ASP A 1013 -12.48 -23.04 -35.57
C ASP A 1013 -13.20 -22.08 -36.54
N LEU A 1014 -14.53 -22.15 -36.61
CA LEU A 1014 -15.37 -21.28 -37.45
C LEU A 1014 -15.45 -19.83 -36.94
N ALA A 1015 -15.28 -19.61 -35.63
CA ALA A 1015 -15.22 -18.27 -35.03
C ALA A 1015 -13.88 -17.54 -35.28
N GLY A 1016 -12.95 -18.14 -36.04
CA GLY A 1016 -11.72 -17.49 -36.48
C GLY A 1016 -10.60 -17.44 -35.42
N VAL A 1017 -10.63 -18.35 -34.44
CA VAL A 1017 -9.49 -18.59 -33.55
C VAL A 1017 -8.69 -19.76 -34.13
N PRO A 1018 -7.45 -19.56 -34.62
CA PRO A 1018 -6.64 -20.66 -35.12
C PRO A 1018 -6.25 -21.60 -33.98
N LEU A 1019 -6.86 -22.78 -33.94
CA LEU A 1019 -6.30 -23.91 -33.20
C LEU A 1019 -5.08 -24.43 -33.97
N GLU A 1020 -3.99 -24.69 -33.26
CA GLU A 1020 -2.74 -25.18 -33.85
C GLU A 1020 -2.99 -26.46 -34.65
N GLN A 1021 -2.78 -26.38 -35.97
CA GLN A 1021 -2.63 -27.57 -36.79
C GLN A 1021 -1.27 -28.20 -36.46
N VAL A 1022 -1.29 -29.26 -35.65
CA VAL A 1022 -0.15 -30.17 -35.54
C VAL A 1022 0.10 -30.75 -36.93
N SER A 1023 1.18 -30.31 -37.57
CA SER A 1023 1.44 -30.60 -38.97
C SER A 1023 1.83 -32.07 -39.18
N GLU A 1024 0.89 -32.89 -39.68
CA GLU A 1024 1.21 -34.17 -40.32
C GLU A 1024 1.96 -33.92 -41.65
N GLY A 1025 3.27 -33.71 -41.54
CA GLY A 1025 4.15 -33.48 -42.68
C GLY A 1025 4.49 -34.77 -43.45
N ASN A 1026 3.55 -35.29 -44.24
CA ASN A 1026 3.83 -36.35 -45.21
C ASN A 1026 4.34 -35.72 -46.53
N GLY A 1027 5.55 -36.12 -46.95
CA GLY A 1027 6.27 -35.56 -48.10
C GLY A 1027 6.96 -36.61 -48.96
N GLU A 1028 6.18 -37.35 -49.74
CA GLU A 1028 6.62 -38.11 -50.92
C GLU A 1028 7.20 -37.15 -52.00
N THR A 1029 8.07 -37.52 -52.96
CA THR A 1029 8.80 -38.77 -53.30
C THR A 1029 9.98 -38.42 -54.24
N SER A 1030 11.08 -39.19 -54.20
CA SER A 1030 11.87 -39.52 -55.42
C SER A 1030 12.78 -40.73 -55.19
N SER A 1031 12.28 -41.91 -55.54
CA SER A 1031 13.06 -43.16 -55.73
C SER A 1031 13.73 -43.14 -57.14
N PRO A 1032 14.62 -44.07 -57.56
CA PRO A 1032 14.75 -45.51 -57.19
C PRO A 1032 16.15 -45.88 -56.65
N SER A 1033 16.43 -47.05 -56.05
CA SER A 1033 16.01 -48.42 -56.41
C SER A 1033 16.22 -49.45 -55.28
N HIS A 1034 15.37 -50.47 -55.20
CA HIS A 1034 15.50 -51.70 -54.39
C HIS A 1034 16.22 -52.84 -55.17
N PRO A 1035 16.51 -54.03 -54.57
CA PRO A 1035 16.30 -54.55 -53.20
C PRO A 1035 17.59 -54.48 -52.33
N GLY A 1036 17.78 -55.04 -51.13
CA GLY A 1036 17.03 -55.91 -50.18
C GLY A 1036 17.98 -57.00 -49.60
N SER A 1037 17.78 -57.64 -48.43
CA SER A 1037 16.72 -57.60 -47.41
C SER A 1037 17.21 -58.21 -46.07
N MET A 1038 16.34 -58.33 -45.06
CA MET A 1038 16.47 -59.05 -43.75
C MET A 1038 17.42 -58.51 -42.66
N SER A 1039 16.78 -58.06 -41.56
CA SER A 1039 17.27 -57.93 -40.16
C SER A 1039 17.68 -59.30 -39.54
N PRO A 1040 18.19 -59.44 -38.28
CA PRO A 1040 18.22 -58.48 -37.15
C PRO A 1040 19.46 -58.45 -36.19
N LYS A 1041 19.54 -57.38 -35.35
CA LYS A 1041 20.22 -57.22 -34.02
C LYS A 1041 21.69 -57.66 -33.86
N PRO A 1042 22.60 -56.89 -33.19
CA PRO A 1042 22.67 -56.95 -31.71
C PRO A 1042 23.35 -55.80 -30.90
N SER A 1043 23.20 -55.88 -29.56
CA SER A 1043 24.18 -55.63 -28.47
C SER A 1043 24.98 -54.31 -28.25
N LYS A 1044 24.86 -53.79 -27.00
CA LYS A 1044 25.89 -53.06 -26.19
C LYS A 1044 27.27 -53.79 -26.19
N PRO A 1045 28.45 -53.15 -25.94
CA PRO A 1045 28.74 -52.42 -24.68
C PRO A 1045 29.88 -51.35 -24.63
N ALA A 1046 30.08 -50.82 -23.40
CA ALA A 1046 31.35 -50.42 -22.74
C ALA A 1046 31.72 -48.92 -22.52
N LEU A 1047 32.20 -48.65 -21.30
CA LEU A 1047 32.61 -47.36 -20.70
C LEU A 1047 33.96 -46.82 -21.22
N MET A 1048 34.18 -45.49 -21.10
CA MET A 1048 35.44 -44.92 -20.54
C MET A 1048 35.32 -43.51 -19.91
N LYS A 1049 35.77 -43.43 -18.64
CA LYS A 1049 36.31 -42.34 -17.78
C LYS A 1049 36.13 -40.83 -18.11
N LYS A 1050 35.81 -40.06 -17.04
CA LYS A 1050 36.02 -38.59 -16.88
C LYS A 1050 37.47 -38.23 -16.43
N PRO A 1051 37.96 -37.00 -16.65
CA PRO A 1051 39.18 -36.45 -16.03
C PRO A 1051 38.95 -35.82 -14.64
N THR A 1052 40.04 -35.53 -13.93
CA THR A 1052 40.09 -35.14 -12.49
C THR A 1052 40.15 -33.63 -12.22
N LEU A 1053 39.62 -33.23 -11.05
CA LEU A 1053 39.62 -31.86 -10.50
C LEU A 1053 40.97 -31.42 -9.89
N ALA A 1054 41.22 -30.11 -9.87
CA ALA A 1054 42.36 -29.47 -9.20
C ALA A 1054 42.10 -29.19 -7.70
N GLN A 1055 43.16 -29.20 -6.88
CA GLN A 1055 43.09 -29.06 -5.42
C GLN A 1055 43.12 -27.59 -4.93
N LYS A 1056 42.51 -27.32 -3.78
CA LYS A 1056 42.65 -26.06 -3.01
C LYS A 1056 43.84 -26.13 -2.03
N PRO A 1057 44.49 -24.99 -1.69
CA PRO A 1057 45.56 -24.95 -0.70
C PRO A 1057 45.05 -24.95 0.77
N ASN A 1058 45.83 -25.56 1.66
CA ASN A 1058 45.60 -25.59 3.11
C ASN A 1058 46.04 -24.29 3.81
N ILE A 1059 45.33 -23.90 4.87
CA ILE A 1059 45.82 -22.99 5.91
C ILE A 1059 45.62 -23.64 7.28
N LEU A 1060 46.63 -23.52 8.14
CA LEU A 1060 46.75 -24.24 9.41
C LEU A 1060 45.96 -23.63 10.58
N THR A 1061 45.54 -24.50 11.49
CA THR A 1061 44.89 -24.18 12.77
C THR A 1061 45.85 -23.54 13.77
N LYS A 1062 45.34 -22.66 14.64
CA LYS A 1062 45.96 -22.28 15.91
C LYS A 1062 45.07 -22.69 17.08
N ASN A 1063 45.70 -23.19 18.13
CA ASN A 1063 45.06 -23.73 19.34
C ASN A 1063 44.64 -22.64 20.34
N PRO A 1064 43.81 -22.96 21.35
CA PRO A 1064 43.11 -21.98 22.18
C PRO A 1064 43.91 -21.52 23.41
N PHE A 1065 43.54 -20.37 23.98
CA PHE A 1065 43.69 -20.06 25.40
C PHE A 1065 42.72 -18.94 25.83
N LYS A 1066 42.05 -19.18 26.98
CA LYS A 1066 40.98 -18.39 27.63
C LYS A 1066 39.60 -18.49 26.97
#